data_AF-A0A1C5XVQ0-F1
#
_entry.id   AF-A0A1C5XVQ0-F1
#
_cell.length_a   1.000
_cell.length_b   1.000
_cell.length_c   1.000
_cell.angle_alpha   90.00
_cell.angle_beta   90.00
_cell.angle_gamma   90.00
#
_symmetry.space_group_name_H-M   'P 1'
#
loop_
_entity.id
_entity.type
_entity.pdbx_description
1 polymer ?
#
loop_
_entity_poly.entity_id
_entity_poly.type
_entity_poly.pdbx_seq_one_letter_code
_entity_poly.pdbx_strand_id
1 'polypeptide(L)'
;MKKQMLSAFLAASMVLTMVPAASAVDETEETSTVTTSTEPQETTTPAGTEQPQAPDEETVEKNEDAQGGTNNVEADSEDATDVEDTTEDTGNEGIDTLAELKSAITNADDDASSEITLSGDITIPAGPENNIVINSEITINGNGHKLIKTFDTTQGDSGYGNYEAVFQINAGNVTIKNLTMSGLENGMKDEAAIYIATNESVTITECKFIGTQNEDNSYGTAGIIGATGYSPVVHVSDCEFQYVKYGMYFNSIGSQSVISDNMLDTTSYTGIYMDVPASSTGITVSNNNLTNIAMTSYNSVPFISGIYVNELSESTSALPVTMKNNTVELSETAQNNGGIAIKNSKVAKIGETYYATLEGAITAAKANDTIVLKQDIQIAAGNANNIVINKAITIDGDNHTIIRSFDKVPDTADPSYGNYESVFVIQSAGVTIQNLKMAGLEQGMKDESAICIEANGTNESPIQILNCTFVGSADAVNSGIVGILTLPRQPQTGGYVNVQNCKMENLKYGMYFNSISNATIQGNTIDGTAYTGIYLEGTDVTLKGNTLKNIATANNETADFSSGIFMGGTSSRMKVSENNIALASGNTNGYELGMTQDGSAAEVTVMVGDAPYTSLEAAVAAVQAGQTITLLQDAELTQSIVIDEANVTLDGAGHTIAYTGNATAEKPAGALIVAQATGDPAGGTPQSGADSFTLKNVTVDAENCKYGVQLYCIEKSKLDSVTVTNGVYSSILVNGAEAEVANTTVDNGIEYGVGTGVTTLPEITLNNVTGKPNGPLIKVDKSTIENIKNNVSGMNNFTPEQIVGEINKKLEGAQVVLGEDGSATSPVTSFTITFDPAGGTFSDGDTNSRTLTTNNEGKLKALPTVTREGYTFEGWYASGIGQIDVNTTFTQDTTVSASWDSSNSSSGGGSSGGGGGSSSSSSRYSVSVSSTSNGSVSVSPKSASKGKTVTITVKPDAGYELDELTVTDKDGDEISVERESDTKYTFTMPSGKVTVKATFAKVSEQPEPGSMAFTDVASSAYYYDAVKWAVEQGITSGITATTFGPDASCTRAQMVSFLWRANGSPKAAGANPFTDVSADAYYYDAVLWAVEKGITSGTSATTFSPNATVTRGQTVSFLHRANGSPAVSGSSPFTDVAADAYYAAAVQWAVAENITAGTSATTFSPDAACTRGQIVSFLYRDMA
;
A
#
# COMPACT_ATOMS: atom_id res chain seq x y z
N MET A 1 9.13 -31.28 10.64
CA MET A 1 10.16 -31.99 11.42
C MET A 1 11.54 -31.37 11.18
N LYS A 2 12.12 -30.61 12.14
CA LYS A 2 13.60 -30.45 12.31
C LYS A 2 14.08 -29.57 13.50
N LYS A 3 13.20 -28.87 14.23
CA LYS A 3 13.54 -28.11 15.46
C LYS A 3 12.83 -28.59 16.75
N GLN A 4 12.23 -29.79 16.75
CA GLN A 4 11.72 -30.44 17.98
C GLN A 4 12.78 -31.39 18.58
N MET A 5 12.64 -31.70 19.89
CA MET A 5 13.31 -32.79 20.62
C MET A 5 14.80 -32.64 20.98
N LEU A 6 15.25 -31.51 21.56
CA LEU A 6 16.52 -31.51 22.33
C LEU A 6 16.55 -30.68 23.62
N SER A 7 15.39 -30.42 24.24
CA SER A 7 15.29 -30.04 25.66
C SER A 7 15.45 -31.26 26.59
N ALA A 8 16.50 -32.07 26.38
CA ALA A 8 16.61 -33.42 26.96
C ALA A 8 18.04 -33.92 27.22
N PHE A 9 18.94 -33.08 27.77
CA PHE A 9 20.12 -33.60 28.48
C PHE A 9 20.42 -32.83 29.77
N LEU A 10 20.83 -33.57 30.79
CA LEU A 10 20.96 -33.10 32.18
C LEU A 10 22.18 -32.22 32.43
N ALA A 11 21.94 -31.17 33.21
CA ALA A 11 22.76 -30.67 34.31
C ALA A 11 24.21 -31.22 34.49
N ALA A 12 25.19 -30.41 34.07
CA ALA A 12 26.52 -30.25 34.67
C ALA A 12 27.10 -28.90 34.18
N SER A 13 27.81 -28.06 34.96
CA SER A 13 28.25 -28.15 36.36
C SER A 13 28.33 -26.74 36.99
N MET A 14 28.35 -26.65 38.33
CA MET A 14 28.66 -25.42 39.07
C MET A 14 30.15 -25.08 39.05
N VAL A 15 30.49 -23.79 38.90
CA VAL A 15 31.53 -22.99 39.60
C VAL A 15 31.06 -21.52 39.44
N LEU A 16 30.78 -20.65 40.42
CA LEU A 16 31.24 -20.38 41.79
C LEU A 16 32.59 -19.68 41.94
N THR A 17 32.59 -18.35 41.76
CA THR A 17 33.45 -17.39 42.48
C THR A 17 32.64 -16.14 42.85
N MET A 18 33.04 -15.42 43.91
CA MET A 18 32.24 -14.38 44.57
C MET A 18 33.16 -13.34 45.25
N VAL A 19 32.64 -12.14 45.57
CA VAL A 19 33.15 -11.20 46.62
C VAL A 19 34.49 -10.45 46.32
N PRO A 20 34.67 -9.15 46.69
CA PRO A 20 33.70 -8.07 46.98
C PRO A 20 34.09 -6.63 46.48
N ALA A 21 33.25 -5.68 46.89
CA ALA A 21 33.29 -4.22 46.71
C ALA A 21 34.51 -3.42 47.25
N ALA A 22 34.56 -2.14 46.83
CA ALA A 22 34.65 -0.92 47.66
C ALA A 22 35.77 0.10 47.31
N SER A 23 35.36 1.31 46.89
CA SER A 23 35.74 2.58 47.56
C SER A 23 34.85 3.71 47.05
N ALA A 24 34.54 4.69 47.91
CA ALA A 24 33.96 5.97 47.52
C ALA A 24 35.00 7.10 47.73
N VAL A 25 34.81 8.22 47.05
CA VAL A 25 35.21 9.57 47.49
C VAL A 25 34.04 10.50 47.14
N ASP A 26 33.86 11.56 47.93
CA ASP A 26 32.69 12.43 48.00
C ASP A 26 33.03 13.87 47.54
N GLU A 27 32.09 14.79 47.77
CA GLU A 27 32.20 16.25 47.91
C GLU A 27 31.68 17.14 46.76
N THR A 28 30.45 17.64 46.98
CA THR A 28 29.95 19.02 46.74
C THR A 28 29.72 19.47 45.28
N GLU A 29 28.51 19.91 44.88
CA GLU A 29 27.76 21.14 45.25
C GLU A 29 28.38 22.43 44.66
N GLU A 30 27.62 23.45 44.23
CA GLU A 30 26.23 23.82 44.57
C GLU A 30 25.52 24.61 43.42
N THR A 31 24.18 24.54 43.33
CA THR A 31 23.20 25.54 42.76
C THR A 31 23.43 26.25 41.40
N SER A 32 22.48 26.29 40.46
CA SER A 32 21.20 27.08 40.42
C SER A 32 21.43 28.62 40.35
N THR A 33 20.73 29.46 39.57
CA THR A 33 19.46 29.31 38.82
C THR A 33 19.28 30.44 37.76
N VAL A 34 18.55 30.18 36.66
CA VAL A 34 17.36 30.92 36.11
C VAL A 34 17.27 32.46 36.39
N THR A 35 17.08 33.39 35.44
CA THR A 35 15.92 33.53 34.49
C THR A 35 16.16 34.57 33.35
N THR A 36 15.55 34.35 32.17
CA THR A 36 14.98 35.28 31.14
C THR A 36 15.30 36.80 31.09
N SER A 37 15.54 37.36 29.88
CA SER A 37 14.54 38.15 29.09
C SER A 37 15.10 39.30 28.19
N THR A 38 14.68 39.31 26.91
CA THR A 38 14.40 40.46 25.99
C THR A 38 15.40 41.59 25.65
N GLU A 39 15.54 41.77 24.33
CA GLU A 39 15.76 42.98 23.47
C GLU A 39 15.11 44.32 23.92
N PRO A 40 15.34 45.53 23.28
CA PRO A 40 15.77 45.75 21.87
C PRO A 40 16.71 46.96 21.49
N GLN A 41 17.16 46.92 20.22
CA GLN A 41 17.38 48.00 19.21
C GLN A 41 18.33 49.24 19.33
N GLU A 42 19.06 49.43 18.22
CA GLU A 42 19.36 50.66 17.42
C GLU A 42 20.29 51.84 17.83
N THR A 43 21.50 51.82 17.22
CA THR A 43 22.14 52.89 16.37
C THR A 43 22.81 54.17 16.94
N THR A 44 23.81 54.63 16.14
CA THR A 44 24.43 55.97 15.96
C THR A 44 25.78 56.33 16.63
N THR A 45 26.59 57.06 15.85
CA THR A 45 27.98 57.57 16.00
C THR A 45 28.00 59.00 16.64
N PRO A 46 29.10 59.81 16.77
CA PRO A 46 30.42 59.79 16.10
C PRO A 46 31.73 60.24 16.87
N ALA A 47 32.88 59.93 16.25
CA ALA A 47 34.10 60.75 15.98
C ALA A 47 35.08 61.35 17.04
N GLY A 48 36.36 61.39 16.61
CA GLY A 48 37.45 62.31 17.02
C GLY A 48 38.76 61.61 17.42
N THR A 49 39.98 61.99 17.03
CA THR A 49 40.57 62.93 16.02
C THR A 49 41.95 62.33 15.55
N GLU A 50 42.92 62.89 14.81
CA GLU A 50 43.26 64.25 14.29
C GLU A 50 44.25 64.14 13.07
N GLN A 51 45.06 65.17 12.76
CA GLN A 51 46.08 65.22 11.68
C GLN A 51 47.32 66.06 12.13
N PRO A 52 48.51 66.09 11.47
CA PRO A 52 48.79 66.79 10.17
C PRO A 52 49.94 66.14 9.34
N GLN A 53 50.61 66.74 8.32
CA GLN A 53 50.19 67.38 7.04
C GLN A 53 51.44 67.49 6.09
N ALA A 54 51.27 67.59 4.76
CA ALA A 54 52.35 67.69 3.73
C ALA A 54 52.88 69.13 3.50
N PRO A 55 53.80 69.38 2.52
CA PRO A 55 53.35 70.04 1.26
C PRO A 55 54.17 69.86 -0.08
N ASP A 56 53.45 70.09 -1.20
CA ASP A 56 53.77 70.81 -2.47
C ASP A 56 54.69 70.26 -3.61
N GLU A 57 54.73 71.00 -4.75
CA GLU A 57 54.76 70.52 -6.17
C GLU A 57 55.91 71.08 -7.10
N GLU A 58 55.84 70.70 -8.40
CA GLU A 58 56.30 71.39 -9.64
C GLU A 58 57.77 71.39 -10.18
N THR A 59 57.99 70.58 -11.24
CA THR A 59 58.54 70.94 -12.60
C THR A 59 60.05 71.14 -12.94
N VAL A 60 60.43 70.55 -14.10
CA VAL A 60 61.18 71.13 -15.27
C VAL A 60 62.73 71.01 -15.48
N GLU A 61 63.06 70.44 -16.66
CA GLU A 61 64.25 70.55 -17.57
C GLU A 61 65.70 70.01 -17.31
N LYS A 62 66.17 69.25 -18.34
CA LYS A 62 67.48 69.25 -19.06
C LYS A 62 68.77 68.59 -18.51
N ASN A 63 69.09 67.46 -19.17
CA ASN A 63 70.22 67.22 -20.10
C ASN A 63 71.72 67.28 -19.71
N GLU A 64 72.48 66.40 -20.39
CA GLU A 64 73.95 66.31 -20.54
C GLU A 64 74.72 65.95 -19.24
N ASP A 65 75.81 65.16 -19.26
CA ASP A 65 76.85 64.96 -20.29
C ASP A 65 77.05 63.49 -20.75
N ALA A 66 78.03 63.24 -21.65
CA ALA A 66 78.27 61.94 -22.31
C ALA A 66 79.74 61.45 -22.29
N GLN A 67 80.02 60.34 -23.00
CA GLN A 67 81.32 59.63 -23.22
C GLN A 67 81.75 58.61 -22.13
N GLY A 68 82.36 57.46 -22.46
CA GLY A 68 82.50 56.82 -23.79
C GLY A 68 83.65 55.80 -23.93
N GLY A 69 83.32 54.52 -24.20
CA GLY A 69 84.23 53.48 -24.73
C GLY A 69 85.23 52.82 -23.75
N THR A 70 85.98 51.76 -24.10
CA THR A 70 85.91 50.86 -25.28
C THR A 70 86.82 49.61 -25.12
N ASN A 71 86.49 48.54 -25.87
CA ASN A 71 87.35 47.47 -26.42
C ASN A 71 87.79 46.23 -25.61
N ASN A 72 87.53 45.10 -26.27
CA ASN A 72 88.03 43.73 -26.13
C ASN A 72 89.58 43.55 -26.16
N VAL A 73 90.04 42.33 -25.86
CA VAL A 73 91.15 41.63 -26.56
C VAL A 73 90.88 40.11 -26.65
N GLU A 74 91.44 39.46 -27.69
CA GLU A 74 91.35 38.04 -28.11
C GLU A 74 92.76 37.36 -28.07
N ALA A 75 93.00 36.04 -27.98
CA ALA A 75 92.21 34.82 -27.66
C ALA A 75 93.19 33.64 -27.32
N ASP A 76 93.10 32.47 -28.00
CA ASP A 76 94.07 31.32 -28.03
C ASP A 76 94.27 30.45 -26.75
N SER A 77 94.62 29.14 -26.81
CA SER A 77 94.53 28.12 -27.90
C SER A 77 94.86 26.69 -27.40
N GLU A 78 94.30 25.68 -28.09
CA GLU A 78 94.80 24.32 -28.43
C GLU A 78 95.28 23.23 -27.41
N ASP A 79 94.84 22.00 -27.76
CA ASP A 79 95.46 20.65 -27.64
C ASP A 79 95.17 19.74 -26.41
N ALA A 80 95.26 18.42 -26.64
CA ALA A 80 94.66 17.34 -25.84
C ALA A 80 95.63 16.21 -25.44
N THR A 81 95.22 15.29 -24.55
CA THR A 81 95.87 13.96 -24.39
C THR A 81 94.96 12.92 -23.70
N ASP A 82 95.33 11.64 -23.82
CA ASP A 82 94.56 10.43 -23.46
C ASP A 82 94.08 10.27 -22.00
N VAL A 83 92.86 9.76 -21.89
CA VAL A 83 92.41 8.62 -21.06
C VAL A 83 93.29 8.16 -19.88
N GLU A 84 92.73 8.23 -18.66
CA GLU A 84 92.75 7.09 -17.73
C GLU A 84 91.32 6.71 -17.32
N ASP A 85 91.09 5.42 -17.12
CA ASP A 85 89.82 4.83 -16.65
C ASP A 85 89.81 4.81 -15.12
N THR A 86 89.03 5.70 -14.51
CA THR A 86 88.65 5.61 -13.10
C THR A 86 87.14 5.77 -12.96
N THR A 87 86.46 4.68 -12.62
CA THR A 87 85.05 4.69 -12.25
C THR A 87 84.84 5.42 -10.92
N GLU A 88 84.60 6.74 -10.96
CA GLU A 88 83.94 7.43 -9.86
C GLU A 88 82.43 7.43 -10.06
N ASP A 89 81.73 7.06 -9.00
CA ASP A 89 80.28 6.95 -8.90
C ASP A 89 79.67 8.36 -8.73
N THR A 90 79.43 9.06 -9.84
CA THR A 90 78.56 10.26 -9.87
C THR A 90 77.09 9.85 -9.85
N GLY A 91 76.73 9.01 -8.88
CA GLY A 91 75.37 8.54 -8.68
C GLY A 91 74.46 9.69 -8.25
N ASN A 92 73.38 9.90 -9.00
CA ASN A 92 72.23 10.69 -8.58
C ASN A 92 72.55 12.16 -8.25
N GLU A 93 73.17 12.89 -9.20
CA GLU A 93 72.83 14.31 -9.33
C GLU A 93 71.33 14.39 -9.66
N GLY A 94 70.57 14.92 -8.71
CA GLY A 94 69.11 14.99 -8.79
C GLY A 94 68.66 16.12 -9.70
N ILE A 95 67.61 15.88 -10.48
CA ILE A 95 67.03 16.92 -11.36
C ILE A 95 66.16 17.84 -10.49
N ASP A 96 66.74 18.94 -10.03
CA ASP A 96 66.04 20.01 -9.27
C ASP A 96 66.22 21.42 -9.85
N THR A 97 66.90 21.58 -10.99
CA THR A 97 66.89 22.80 -11.79
C THR A 97 66.29 22.62 -13.20
N LEU A 98 65.84 23.74 -13.78
CA LEU A 98 65.36 23.79 -15.17
C LEU A 98 66.45 23.44 -16.20
N ALA A 99 67.72 23.68 -15.86
CA ALA A 99 68.86 23.40 -16.74
C ALA A 99 69.12 21.89 -16.84
N GLU A 100 69.15 21.17 -15.71
CA GLU A 100 69.23 19.71 -15.72
C GLU A 100 68.03 19.10 -16.43
N LEU A 101 66.79 19.55 -16.13
CA LEU A 101 65.59 18.99 -16.75
C LEU A 101 65.59 19.15 -18.28
N LYS A 102 65.94 20.34 -18.78
CA LYS A 102 66.07 20.57 -20.24
C LYS A 102 67.21 19.75 -20.85
N SER A 103 68.33 19.58 -20.15
CA SER A 103 69.45 18.76 -20.65
C SER A 103 69.09 17.27 -20.66
N ALA A 104 68.44 16.75 -19.62
CA ALA A 104 67.98 15.38 -19.53
C ALA A 104 66.97 15.04 -20.66
N ILE A 105 66.00 15.92 -20.93
CA ILE A 105 65.06 15.75 -22.06
C ILE A 105 65.78 15.80 -23.41
N THR A 106 66.81 16.64 -23.56
CA THR A 106 67.62 16.72 -24.79
C THR A 106 68.53 15.49 -24.99
N ASN A 107 68.93 14.84 -23.90
CA ASN A 107 69.82 13.68 -23.90
C ASN A 107 69.09 12.33 -23.83
N ALA A 108 67.75 12.32 -23.79
CA ALA A 108 66.96 11.10 -23.82
C ALA A 108 66.94 10.53 -25.24
N ASP A 109 67.40 9.28 -25.40
CA ASP A 109 67.26 8.52 -26.64
C ASP A 109 65.77 8.34 -27.00
N ASP A 110 65.46 8.20 -28.30
CA ASP A 110 64.12 7.95 -28.86
C ASP A 110 63.55 6.54 -28.53
N ASP A 111 63.81 6.02 -27.33
CA ASP A 111 63.24 4.79 -26.78
C ASP A 111 62.21 5.14 -25.70
N ALA A 112 60.96 4.72 -25.91
CA ALA A 112 59.82 4.97 -25.03
C ALA A 112 59.95 4.43 -23.59
N SER A 113 61.04 3.74 -23.25
CA SER A 113 61.39 3.35 -21.88
C SER A 113 62.17 4.40 -21.07
N SER A 114 62.55 5.53 -21.68
CA SER A 114 63.22 6.65 -21.00
C SER A 114 62.32 7.34 -19.96
N GLU A 115 62.60 7.18 -18.66
CA GLU A 115 61.91 7.85 -17.56
C GLU A 115 62.82 8.87 -16.84
N ILE A 116 62.50 10.16 -16.98
CA ILE A 116 63.08 11.27 -16.21
C ILE A 116 62.31 11.42 -14.91
N THR A 117 63.01 11.46 -13.78
CA THR A 117 62.42 11.64 -12.44
C THR A 117 62.96 12.89 -11.76
N LEU A 118 62.08 13.75 -11.23
CA LEU A 118 62.49 14.95 -10.47
C LEU A 118 62.88 14.61 -9.03
N SER A 119 63.79 15.40 -8.46
CA SER A 119 64.23 15.31 -7.05
C SER A 119 63.96 16.57 -6.23
N GLY A 120 63.44 17.63 -6.85
CA GLY A 120 63.16 18.91 -6.20
C GLY A 120 62.18 19.76 -7.00
N ASP A 121 61.71 20.84 -6.38
CA ASP A 121 60.76 21.78 -6.97
C ASP A 121 61.50 22.79 -7.89
N ILE A 122 61.18 22.79 -9.18
CA ILE A 122 61.85 23.62 -10.20
C ILE A 122 61.05 24.89 -10.48
N THR A 123 61.68 26.05 -10.34
CA THR A 123 61.13 27.33 -10.80
C THR A 123 61.44 27.56 -12.28
N ILE A 124 60.43 27.95 -13.06
CA ILE A 124 60.52 28.27 -14.49
C ILE A 124 60.27 29.78 -14.68
N PRO A 125 61.26 30.55 -15.16
CA PRO A 125 61.08 31.98 -15.44
C PRO A 125 60.01 32.26 -16.50
N ALA A 126 59.56 33.52 -16.55
CA ALA A 126 58.73 34.05 -17.64
C ALA A 126 59.49 34.07 -18.98
N GLY A 127 58.75 34.06 -20.09
CA GLY A 127 59.26 33.97 -21.45
C GLY A 127 59.05 32.59 -22.09
N PRO A 128 58.61 32.50 -23.36
CA PRO A 128 58.34 31.23 -24.04
C PRO A 128 59.61 30.42 -24.35
N GLU A 129 60.80 31.04 -24.34
CA GLU A 129 62.08 30.33 -24.39
C GLU A 129 62.33 29.46 -23.15
N ASN A 130 61.63 29.74 -22.05
CA ASN A 130 61.72 28.98 -20.81
C ASN A 130 60.79 27.75 -20.77
N ASN A 131 59.88 27.58 -21.74
CA ASN A 131 59.08 26.36 -21.94
C ASN A 131 59.95 25.09 -21.94
N ILE A 132 59.44 23.99 -21.37
CA ILE A 132 60.06 22.67 -21.44
C ILE A 132 59.54 21.95 -22.69
N VAL A 133 60.36 21.90 -23.74
CA VAL A 133 59.97 21.37 -25.05
C VAL A 133 60.34 19.90 -25.17
N ILE A 134 59.35 19.03 -25.37
CA ILE A 134 59.51 17.58 -25.52
C ILE A 134 59.40 17.22 -27.00
N ASN A 135 60.49 16.67 -27.56
CA ASN A 135 60.63 16.33 -28.99
C ASN A 135 60.93 14.84 -29.26
N SER A 136 61.03 14.02 -28.22
CA SER A 136 61.26 12.56 -28.26
C SER A 136 60.20 11.82 -27.42
N GLU A 137 60.08 10.49 -27.59
CA GLU A 137 59.16 9.66 -26.80
C GLU A 137 59.73 9.46 -25.38
N ILE A 138 59.00 9.91 -24.34
CA ILE A 138 59.57 10.00 -22.99
C ILE A 138 58.52 9.95 -21.88
N THR A 139 58.90 9.44 -20.71
CA THR A 139 58.16 9.62 -19.45
C THR A 139 58.82 10.68 -18.58
N ILE A 140 58.04 11.64 -18.07
CA ILE A 140 58.45 12.58 -17.02
C ILE A 140 57.64 12.27 -15.76
N ASN A 141 58.34 11.91 -14.69
CA ASN A 141 57.80 11.61 -13.38
C ASN A 141 58.15 12.74 -12.42
N GLY A 142 57.14 13.46 -11.95
CA GLY A 142 57.33 14.54 -10.98
C GLY A 142 57.70 14.03 -9.59
N ASN A 143 57.47 12.75 -9.27
CA ASN A 143 57.75 12.18 -7.95
C ASN A 143 57.11 12.97 -6.78
N GLY A 144 56.01 13.67 -7.03
CA GLY A 144 55.33 14.57 -6.08
C GLY A 144 55.87 16.00 -6.01
N HIS A 145 56.95 16.33 -6.73
CA HIS A 145 57.53 17.67 -6.80
C HIS A 145 56.74 18.65 -7.67
N LYS A 146 57.17 19.92 -7.64
CA LYS A 146 56.53 21.03 -8.36
C LYS A 146 57.34 21.54 -9.54
N LEU A 147 56.64 21.91 -10.60
CA LEU A 147 57.08 22.96 -11.52
C LEU A 147 56.33 24.26 -11.16
N ILE A 148 57.08 25.33 -10.92
CA ILE A 148 56.56 26.64 -10.48
C ILE A 148 56.85 27.65 -11.59
N LYS A 149 55.86 27.94 -12.44
CA LYS A 149 56.02 28.80 -13.62
C LYS A 149 55.64 30.23 -13.29
N THR A 150 56.43 31.19 -13.76
CA THR A 150 56.02 32.59 -13.90
C THR A 150 55.67 32.86 -15.37
N PHE A 151 54.66 33.69 -15.64
CA PHE A 151 54.24 34.08 -17.00
C PHE A 151 54.51 35.58 -17.26
N ASP A 152 54.71 35.97 -18.52
CA ASP A 152 54.98 37.37 -18.91
C ASP A 152 53.68 38.18 -19.09
N THR A 153 53.25 38.86 -18.03
CA THR A 153 52.05 39.71 -18.02
C THR A 153 52.18 41.01 -18.85
N THR A 154 53.28 41.23 -19.56
CA THR A 154 53.55 42.50 -20.28
C THR A 154 53.35 42.45 -21.79
N GLN A 155 53.19 41.27 -22.40
CA GLN A 155 53.01 41.15 -23.86
C GLN A 155 51.55 41.31 -24.27
N GLY A 156 51.27 42.34 -25.09
CA GLY A 156 49.97 42.46 -25.75
C GLY A 156 49.77 41.38 -26.82
N ASP A 157 48.51 40.95 -27.01
CA ASP A 157 48.01 39.95 -27.97
C ASP A 157 48.82 39.88 -29.28
N SER A 158 49.82 39.00 -29.30
CA SER A 158 50.76 38.79 -30.41
C SER A 158 50.49 37.44 -31.06
N GLY A 159 49.32 37.37 -31.71
CA GLY A 159 48.62 36.13 -32.01
C GLY A 159 49.41 35.04 -32.75
N TYR A 160 49.15 33.80 -32.34
CA TYR A 160 49.51 32.55 -33.03
C TYR A 160 51.01 32.41 -33.39
N GLY A 161 51.86 32.32 -32.35
CA GLY A 161 53.27 31.95 -32.53
C GLY A 161 54.08 31.81 -31.24
N ASN A 162 53.85 32.68 -30.25
CA ASN A 162 54.65 32.77 -29.02
C ASN A 162 53.87 32.25 -27.79
N TYR A 163 53.52 30.96 -27.77
CA TYR A 163 52.82 30.37 -26.63
C TYR A 163 53.77 30.14 -25.45
N GLU A 164 53.45 30.72 -24.29
CA GLU A 164 54.15 30.43 -23.03
C GLU A 164 53.49 29.25 -22.30
N ALA A 165 54.30 28.31 -21.80
CA ALA A 165 53.83 27.11 -21.13
C ALA A 165 54.82 26.54 -20.09
N VAL A 166 54.36 25.56 -19.29
CA VAL A 166 55.27 24.67 -18.56
C VAL A 166 55.87 23.67 -19.54
N PHE A 167 55.02 22.89 -20.21
CA PHE A 167 55.42 21.91 -21.22
C PHE A 167 54.87 22.25 -22.61
N GLN A 168 55.71 22.06 -23.62
CA GLN A 168 55.32 22.00 -25.03
C GLN A 168 55.64 20.60 -25.56
N ILE A 169 54.62 19.84 -25.96
CA ILE A 169 54.75 18.45 -26.40
C ILE A 169 54.60 18.39 -27.92
N ASN A 170 55.71 18.14 -28.62
CA ASN A 170 55.73 18.00 -30.09
C ASN A 170 55.83 16.53 -30.54
N ALA A 171 56.14 15.60 -29.62
CA ALA A 171 56.34 14.17 -29.88
C ALA A 171 55.17 13.28 -29.45
N GLY A 172 55.17 12.03 -29.90
CA GLY A 172 54.22 10.99 -29.48
C GLY A 172 54.70 10.15 -28.31
N ASN A 173 53.79 9.33 -27.78
CA ASN A 173 54.00 8.39 -26.67
C ASN A 173 54.57 9.04 -25.39
N VAL A 174 54.40 10.35 -25.24
CA VAL A 174 54.87 11.11 -24.07
C VAL A 174 53.95 10.88 -22.88
N THR A 175 54.53 10.59 -21.71
CA THR A 175 53.81 10.43 -20.45
C THR A 175 54.29 11.47 -19.42
N ILE A 176 53.38 12.22 -18.81
CA ILE A 176 53.66 13.10 -17.67
C ILE A 176 52.88 12.58 -16.47
N LYS A 177 53.55 12.25 -15.36
CA LYS A 177 52.92 11.64 -14.19
C LYS A 177 53.38 12.19 -12.85
N ASN A 178 52.50 12.11 -11.84
CA ASN A 178 52.79 12.42 -10.42
C ASN A 178 53.53 13.76 -10.22
N LEU A 179 52.99 14.82 -10.82
CA LEU A 179 53.64 16.14 -10.89
C LEU A 179 52.65 17.27 -10.57
N THR A 180 53.08 18.25 -9.76
CA THR A 180 52.31 19.48 -9.53
C THR A 180 52.83 20.61 -10.41
N MET A 181 51.95 21.27 -11.16
CA MET A 181 52.23 22.47 -11.93
C MET A 181 51.51 23.65 -11.28
N SER A 182 52.24 24.72 -10.98
CA SER A 182 51.77 25.83 -10.15
C SER A 182 52.36 27.18 -10.61
N GLY A 183 51.79 28.29 -10.13
CA GLY A 183 52.07 29.64 -10.67
C GLY A 183 51.16 29.99 -11.87
N LEU A 184 50.03 29.29 -12.00
CA LEU A 184 49.10 29.39 -13.13
C LEU A 184 48.13 30.59 -13.01
N GLU A 185 48.26 31.44 -11.99
CA GLU A 185 47.34 32.54 -11.72
C GLU A 185 47.48 33.76 -12.65
N ASN A 186 48.64 33.97 -13.28
CA ASN A 186 48.94 35.18 -14.06
C ASN A 186 48.84 35.01 -15.59
N GLY A 187 48.42 33.82 -16.07
CA GLY A 187 48.47 33.49 -17.49
C GLY A 187 47.44 34.21 -18.37
N MET A 188 47.83 34.51 -19.61
CA MET A 188 46.99 35.18 -20.60
C MET A 188 46.02 34.20 -21.30
N LYS A 189 45.43 34.62 -22.42
CA LYS A 189 44.34 33.90 -23.11
C LYS A 189 44.77 32.55 -23.71
N ASP A 190 46.00 32.50 -24.20
CA ASP A 190 46.50 31.48 -25.11
C ASP A 190 47.56 30.55 -24.45
N GLU A 191 47.78 30.71 -23.14
CA GLU A 191 48.84 30.05 -22.37
C GLU A 191 48.33 28.83 -21.61
N ALA A 192 49.20 27.82 -21.44
CA ALA A 192 48.84 26.52 -20.88
C ALA A 192 49.88 26.00 -19.86
N ALA A 193 49.49 25.16 -18.90
CA ALA A 193 50.49 24.32 -18.24
C ALA A 193 51.05 23.30 -19.25
N ILE A 194 50.19 22.57 -19.97
CA ILE A 194 50.61 21.65 -21.04
C ILE A 194 50.01 22.08 -22.39
N TYR A 195 50.88 22.35 -23.37
CA TYR A 195 50.52 22.61 -24.76
C TYR A 195 50.88 21.41 -25.65
N ILE A 196 49.90 20.81 -26.32
CA ILE A 196 50.05 19.57 -27.10
C ILE A 196 49.97 19.86 -28.59
N ALA A 197 51.08 19.67 -29.31
CA ALA A 197 51.26 19.95 -30.73
C ALA A 197 51.67 18.70 -31.53
N THR A 198 50.98 17.58 -31.28
CA THR A 198 51.16 16.28 -31.95
C THR A 198 49.81 15.67 -32.31
N ASN A 199 49.79 14.72 -33.25
CA ASN A 199 48.62 13.87 -33.53
C ASN A 199 48.69 12.50 -32.83
N GLU A 200 49.83 12.19 -32.21
CA GLU A 200 50.09 10.89 -31.58
C GLU A 200 49.55 10.83 -30.14
N SER A 201 49.83 9.75 -29.43
CA SER A 201 49.40 9.53 -28.04
C SER A 201 50.14 10.44 -27.05
N VAL A 202 49.41 11.00 -26.07
CA VAL A 202 49.97 11.72 -24.92
C VAL A 202 49.20 11.32 -23.65
N THR A 203 49.92 10.86 -22.63
CA THR A 203 49.34 10.45 -21.33
C THR A 203 49.71 11.46 -20.24
N ILE A 204 48.73 11.86 -19.43
CA ILE A 204 48.88 12.80 -18.31
C ILE A 204 48.12 12.19 -17.13
N THR A 205 48.80 11.83 -16.04
CA THR A 205 48.15 11.08 -14.95
C THR A 205 48.68 11.44 -13.55
N GLU A 206 47.84 11.40 -12.52
CA GLU A 206 48.21 11.76 -11.13
C GLU A 206 48.77 13.21 -10.98
N CYS A 207 48.56 14.08 -11.97
CA CYS A 207 49.08 15.45 -12.00
C CYS A 207 48.14 16.49 -11.37
N LYS A 208 48.71 17.56 -10.81
CA LYS A 208 47.97 18.70 -10.24
C LYS A 208 48.25 20.00 -10.99
N PHE A 209 47.24 20.83 -11.18
CA PHE A 209 47.29 22.11 -11.89
C PHE A 209 46.69 23.19 -11.00
N ILE A 210 47.53 24.07 -10.44
CA ILE A 210 47.17 24.98 -9.35
C ILE A 210 47.42 26.44 -9.75
N GLY A 211 46.34 27.21 -9.89
CA GLY A 211 46.38 28.67 -9.87
C GLY A 211 45.95 29.25 -8.52
N THR A 212 45.65 30.55 -8.51
CA THR A 212 45.06 31.29 -7.38
C THR A 212 44.07 32.32 -7.91
N GLN A 213 43.10 32.75 -7.09
CA GLN A 213 42.12 33.76 -7.48
C GLN A 213 42.69 35.18 -7.46
N ASN A 214 42.65 35.88 -8.60
CA ASN A 214 43.06 37.29 -8.73
C ASN A 214 41.98 38.25 -8.21
N GLU A 215 42.38 39.43 -7.72
CA GLU A 215 41.48 40.42 -7.08
C GLU A 215 40.37 40.98 -8.01
N ASP A 216 40.56 40.88 -9.34
CA ASP A 216 39.65 41.39 -10.36
C ASP A 216 38.79 40.29 -11.04
N ASN A 217 38.93 39.03 -10.61
CA ASN A 217 38.35 37.84 -11.27
C ASN A 217 38.79 37.65 -12.75
N SER A 218 39.94 38.20 -13.19
CA SER A 218 40.40 38.05 -14.58
C SER A 218 41.69 37.23 -14.74
N TYR A 219 41.67 36.43 -15.80
CA TYR A 219 42.77 35.73 -16.49
C TYR A 219 43.88 35.03 -15.65
N GLY A 220 43.73 33.71 -15.47
CA GLY A 220 44.85 32.79 -15.24
C GLY A 220 45.19 31.91 -16.46
N THR A 221 46.05 30.92 -16.32
CA THR A 221 46.47 29.98 -17.37
C THR A 221 45.40 28.88 -17.61
N ALA A 222 45.41 28.24 -18.79
CA ALA A 222 44.73 26.95 -18.99
C ALA A 222 45.54 25.79 -18.40
N GLY A 223 44.88 24.70 -17.98
CA GLY A 223 45.56 23.46 -17.61
C GLY A 223 46.19 22.77 -18.81
N ILE A 224 45.37 22.28 -19.74
CA ILE A 224 45.81 21.58 -20.96
C ILE A 224 45.23 22.27 -22.20
N ILE A 225 46.06 22.56 -23.22
CA ILE A 225 45.64 23.04 -24.55
C ILE A 225 46.10 22.06 -25.64
N GLY A 226 45.19 21.63 -26.50
CA GLY A 226 45.49 20.98 -27.78
C GLY A 226 45.63 22.01 -28.90
N ALA A 227 46.79 22.03 -29.56
CA ALA A 227 47.15 23.02 -30.58
C ALA A 227 46.25 22.96 -31.83
N THR A 228 45.89 24.13 -32.36
CA THR A 228 45.08 24.25 -33.58
C THR A 228 45.75 23.56 -34.77
N GLY A 229 45.03 22.65 -35.42
CA GLY A 229 45.53 21.86 -36.56
C GLY A 229 46.05 20.46 -36.20
N TYR A 230 46.05 20.08 -34.93
CA TYR A 230 46.39 18.75 -34.44
C TYR A 230 45.19 18.08 -33.74
N SER A 231 45.11 16.76 -33.81
CA SER A 231 44.07 15.93 -33.17
C SER A 231 44.71 14.83 -32.29
N PRO A 232 45.40 15.20 -31.19
CA PRO A 232 46.15 14.26 -30.35
C PRO A 232 45.26 13.18 -29.71
N VAL A 233 45.81 11.98 -29.49
CA VAL A 233 45.17 10.91 -28.73
C VAL A 233 45.51 11.08 -27.26
N VAL A 234 44.65 11.77 -26.50
CA VAL A 234 44.96 12.15 -25.11
C VAL A 234 44.40 11.15 -24.10
N HIS A 235 45.24 10.79 -23.13
CA HIS A 235 44.89 9.95 -21.99
C HIS A 235 45.12 10.74 -20.70
N VAL A 236 44.08 11.39 -20.17
CA VAL A 236 44.17 12.25 -18.98
C VAL A 236 43.40 11.62 -17.82
N SER A 237 44.09 11.17 -16.77
CA SER A 237 43.43 10.52 -15.63
C SER A 237 43.92 10.95 -14.25
N ASP A 238 43.04 10.87 -13.25
CA ASP A 238 43.40 11.07 -11.83
C ASP A 238 44.05 12.45 -11.54
N CYS A 239 43.85 13.43 -12.44
CA CYS A 239 44.42 14.77 -12.32
C CYS A 239 43.48 15.73 -11.57
N GLU A 240 44.09 16.71 -10.90
CA GLU A 240 43.39 17.73 -10.13
C GLU A 240 43.67 19.13 -10.68
N PHE A 241 42.63 19.89 -11.01
CA PHE A 241 42.71 21.26 -11.51
C PHE A 241 42.01 22.18 -10.51
N GLN A 242 42.70 23.22 -10.02
CA GLN A 242 42.16 24.20 -9.07
C GLN A 242 42.51 25.62 -9.53
N TYR A 243 41.53 26.54 -9.51
CA TYR A 243 41.69 27.96 -9.84
C TYR A 243 42.35 28.25 -11.21
N VAL A 244 42.18 27.36 -12.21
CA VAL A 244 42.65 27.55 -13.59
C VAL A 244 41.56 28.16 -14.47
N LYS A 245 41.94 28.89 -15.53
CA LYS A 245 40.98 29.59 -16.40
C LYS A 245 40.13 28.65 -17.26
N TYR A 246 40.81 27.65 -17.84
CA TYR A 246 40.23 26.50 -18.51
C TYR A 246 40.88 25.24 -17.93
N GLY A 247 40.13 24.17 -17.68
CA GLY A 247 40.72 22.91 -17.25
C GLY A 247 41.47 22.23 -18.41
N MET A 248 40.71 21.82 -19.43
CA MET A 248 41.21 21.21 -20.67
C MET A 248 40.54 21.85 -21.88
N TYR A 249 41.31 22.14 -22.94
CA TYR A 249 40.81 22.79 -24.15
C TYR A 249 41.45 22.21 -25.42
N PHE A 250 40.69 21.42 -26.18
CA PHE A 250 41.16 20.74 -27.39
C PHE A 250 40.48 21.31 -28.65
N ASN A 251 41.23 22.06 -29.47
CA ASN A 251 40.80 22.54 -30.81
C ASN A 251 40.60 21.38 -31.82
N SER A 252 41.07 20.18 -31.48
CA SER A 252 40.64 18.91 -32.04
C SER A 252 41.12 17.78 -31.13
N ILE A 253 40.40 16.65 -31.11
CA ILE A 253 40.78 15.46 -30.31
C ILE A 253 40.75 14.18 -31.14
N GLY A 254 41.76 13.33 -30.94
CA GLY A 254 41.96 12.07 -31.64
C GLY A 254 41.04 10.95 -31.18
N SER A 255 40.89 9.93 -32.03
CA SER A 255 40.15 8.70 -31.69
C SER A 255 40.79 7.95 -30.52
N GLN A 256 40.01 7.16 -29.79
CA GLN A 256 40.44 6.37 -28.61
C GLN A 256 40.91 7.18 -27.38
N SER A 257 40.93 8.52 -27.45
CA SER A 257 41.27 9.39 -26.30
C SER A 257 40.40 9.08 -25.07
N VAL A 258 41.00 9.11 -23.88
CA VAL A 258 40.33 8.86 -22.59
C VAL A 258 40.58 10.03 -21.64
N ILE A 259 39.52 10.62 -21.09
CA ILE A 259 39.59 11.63 -20.03
C ILE A 259 38.79 11.11 -18.84
N SER A 260 39.43 10.62 -17.79
CA SER A 260 38.68 9.97 -16.69
C SER A 260 39.16 10.25 -15.27
N ASP A 261 38.25 10.18 -14.31
CA ASP A 261 38.56 10.21 -12.87
C ASP A 261 39.24 11.52 -12.39
N ASN A 262 39.22 12.58 -13.22
CA ASN A 262 39.82 13.89 -12.91
C ASN A 262 38.90 14.76 -12.05
N MET A 263 39.48 15.60 -11.20
CA MET A 263 38.79 16.63 -10.41
C MET A 263 39.11 18.03 -10.96
N LEU A 264 38.08 18.84 -11.23
CA LEU A 264 38.22 20.19 -11.78
C LEU A 264 37.39 21.16 -10.93
N ASP A 265 38.04 21.86 -10.00
CA ASP A 265 37.38 22.83 -9.13
C ASP A 265 37.69 24.28 -9.54
N THR A 266 36.77 25.18 -9.22
CA THR A 266 36.93 26.65 -9.27
C THR A 266 37.39 27.25 -10.60
N THR A 267 37.14 26.59 -11.74
CA THR A 267 37.62 27.09 -13.05
C THR A 267 36.81 28.29 -13.56
N SER A 268 37.48 29.29 -14.14
CA SER A 268 36.85 30.58 -14.49
C SER A 268 35.94 30.58 -15.73
N TYR A 269 36.04 29.58 -16.61
CA TYR A 269 35.24 29.46 -17.84
C TYR A 269 34.73 28.02 -18.10
N THR A 270 35.44 27.23 -18.90
CA THR A 270 35.04 25.89 -19.32
C THR A 270 35.96 24.86 -18.68
N GLY A 271 35.38 23.83 -18.06
CA GLY A 271 36.14 22.75 -17.43
C GLY A 271 36.82 21.86 -18.46
N ILE A 272 36.05 21.32 -19.42
CA ILE A 272 36.56 20.50 -20.53
C ILE A 272 35.91 20.95 -21.84
N TYR A 273 36.72 21.40 -22.79
CA TYR A 273 36.32 21.75 -24.16
C TYR A 273 36.98 20.80 -25.16
N MET A 274 36.24 20.28 -26.12
CA MET A 274 36.77 19.39 -27.16
C MET A 274 35.99 19.47 -28.48
N ASP A 275 36.65 19.95 -29.54
CA ASP A 275 36.21 19.80 -30.93
C ASP A 275 36.46 18.37 -31.41
N VAL A 276 35.43 17.69 -31.93
CA VAL A 276 35.50 16.29 -32.35
C VAL A 276 35.29 16.18 -33.87
N PRO A 277 36.29 15.67 -34.62
CA PRO A 277 36.11 15.29 -36.01
C PRO A 277 35.05 14.21 -36.16
N ALA A 278 34.13 14.36 -37.13
CA ALA A 278 33.03 13.41 -37.35
C ALA A 278 33.46 11.99 -37.77
N SER A 279 34.75 11.80 -38.08
CA SER A 279 35.37 10.49 -38.33
C SER A 279 35.94 9.81 -37.08
N SER A 280 35.92 10.48 -35.92
CA SER A 280 36.50 9.94 -34.69
C SER A 280 35.67 8.81 -34.09
N THR A 281 36.31 7.90 -33.36
CA THR A 281 35.65 6.77 -32.68
C THR A 281 36.29 6.44 -31.33
N GLY A 282 35.49 5.90 -30.41
CA GLY A 282 35.96 5.31 -29.14
C GLY A 282 36.50 6.30 -28.10
N ILE A 283 36.35 7.61 -28.33
CA ILE A 283 36.67 8.63 -27.33
C ILE A 283 35.81 8.38 -26.08
N THR A 284 36.39 8.42 -24.90
CA THR A 284 35.69 8.17 -23.63
C THR A 284 35.96 9.28 -22.62
N VAL A 285 34.92 9.80 -21.98
CA VAL A 285 35.05 10.77 -20.88
C VAL A 285 34.23 10.27 -19.70
N SER A 286 34.87 9.91 -18.58
CA SER A 286 34.16 9.24 -17.48
C SER A 286 34.63 9.52 -16.06
N ASN A 287 33.71 9.50 -15.09
CA ASN A 287 34.00 9.69 -13.66
C ASN A 287 34.63 11.05 -13.28
N ASN A 288 34.69 12.04 -14.20
CA ASN A 288 35.26 13.36 -13.90
C ASN A 288 34.31 14.20 -13.05
N ASN A 289 34.84 14.88 -12.03
CA ASN A 289 34.07 15.74 -11.13
C ASN A 289 34.43 17.21 -11.33
N LEU A 290 33.50 18.00 -11.89
CA LEU A 290 33.65 19.43 -12.10
C LEU A 290 32.85 20.19 -11.03
N THR A 291 33.47 21.08 -10.26
CA THR A 291 32.83 21.87 -9.20
C THR A 291 33.14 23.36 -9.29
N ASN A 292 32.25 24.20 -8.74
CA ASN A 292 32.38 25.67 -8.71
C ASN A 292 32.70 26.33 -10.07
N ILE A 293 32.23 25.73 -11.19
CA ILE A 293 32.57 26.21 -12.53
C ILE A 293 31.86 27.54 -12.80
N ALA A 294 32.64 28.60 -12.99
CA ALA A 294 32.16 29.97 -13.13
C ALA A 294 31.89 30.37 -14.59
N MET A 295 31.30 31.55 -14.78
CA MET A 295 31.06 32.13 -16.10
C MET A 295 31.29 33.64 -16.08
N THR A 296 32.22 34.13 -16.89
CA THR A 296 32.35 35.56 -17.21
C THR A 296 32.07 35.78 -18.70
N SER A 297 31.41 36.89 -19.04
CA SER A 297 30.97 37.16 -20.41
C SER A 297 32.11 37.71 -21.28
N TYR A 298 32.52 36.95 -22.30
CA TYR A 298 33.55 37.36 -23.25
C TYR A 298 32.94 37.78 -24.59
N ASN A 299 33.18 39.04 -24.99
CA ASN A 299 32.81 39.60 -26.31
C ASN A 299 31.37 39.33 -26.79
N SER A 300 30.40 39.36 -25.87
CA SER A 300 28.95 39.24 -26.16
C SER A 300 28.51 37.91 -26.82
N VAL A 301 29.33 36.86 -26.76
CA VAL A 301 28.96 35.49 -27.13
C VAL A 301 28.94 34.58 -25.89
N PRO A 302 27.93 33.70 -25.72
CA PRO A 302 27.82 32.84 -24.55
C PRO A 302 28.77 31.65 -24.64
N PHE A 303 29.89 31.72 -23.93
CA PHE A 303 30.74 30.56 -23.68
C PHE A 303 30.05 29.59 -22.71
N ILE A 304 30.37 28.30 -22.84
CA ILE A 304 29.67 27.21 -22.17
C ILE A 304 30.50 26.72 -20.98
N SER A 305 29.88 26.66 -19.80
CA SER A 305 30.48 26.11 -18.58
C SER A 305 30.27 24.59 -18.47
N GLY A 306 31.18 23.91 -17.76
CA GLY A 306 31.18 22.46 -17.59
C GLY A 306 31.97 21.72 -18.68
N ILE A 307 31.37 20.66 -19.25
CA ILE A 307 31.92 19.89 -20.37
C ILE A 307 31.22 20.31 -21.66
N TYR A 308 32.00 20.55 -22.72
CA TYR A 308 31.52 20.91 -24.05
C TYR A 308 32.21 20.07 -25.13
N VAL A 309 31.40 19.45 -25.98
CA VAL A 309 31.83 18.61 -27.10
C VAL A 309 31.21 19.18 -28.37
N ASN A 310 32.02 19.64 -29.31
CA ASN A 310 31.56 20.25 -30.55
C ASN A 310 31.79 19.31 -31.73
N GLU A 311 30.74 18.88 -32.43
CA GLU A 311 30.89 18.07 -33.63
C GLU A 311 31.20 18.94 -34.85
N LEU A 312 32.27 18.61 -35.56
CA LEU A 312 32.68 19.34 -36.77
C LEU A 312 31.84 18.94 -38.01
N SER A 313 30.54 18.65 -37.86
CA SER A 313 29.62 18.32 -38.98
C SER A 313 28.13 18.56 -38.65
N GLU A 314 27.33 18.84 -39.69
CA GLU A 314 25.87 19.05 -39.60
C GLU A 314 25.04 17.72 -39.60
N SER A 315 25.63 16.58 -39.28
CA SER A 315 25.01 15.26 -39.53
C SER A 315 24.25 14.68 -38.33
N THR A 316 23.05 14.12 -38.58
CA THR A 316 22.14 13.63 -37.53
C THR A 316 22.45 12.23 -37.00
N SER A 317 23.73 11.86 -36.90
CA SER A 317 24.20 10.59 -36.33
C SER A 317 24.37 10.67 -34.80
N ALA A 318 24.65 9.53 -34.16
CA ALA A 318 24.94 9.47 -32.73
C ALA A 318 26.39 9.93 -32.45
N LEU A 319 26.57 10.72 -31.37
CA LEU A 319 27.84 11.28 -30.96
C LEU A 319 28.94 10.20 -30.85
N PRO A 320 30.17 10.42 -31.39
CA PRO A 320 31.27 9.45 -31.35
C PRO A 320 31.97 9.34 -29.98
N VAL A 321 31.44 10.03 -28.96
CA VAL A 321 32.04 10.15 -27.61
C VAL A 321 31.21 9.40 -26.57
N THR A 322 31.86 8.51 -25.83
CA THR A 322 31.27 7.71 -24.75
C THR A 322 31.40 8.45 -23.42
N MET A 323 30.30 8.99 -22.92
CA MET A 323 30.23 9.74 -21.67
C MET A 323 29.62 8.88 -20.54
N LYS A 324 30.24 8.82 -19.36
CA LYS A 324 29.76 8.03 -18.20
C LYS A 324 30.06 8.71 -16.85
N ASN A 325 29.12 8.74 -15.91
CA ASN A 325 29.39 9.09 -14.49
C ASN A 325 30.08 10.45 -14.21
N ASN A 326 30.13 11.40 -15.15
CA ASN A 326 30.73 12.72 -14.90
C ASN A 326 29.75 13.61 -14.12
N THR A 327 30.22 14.30 -13.10
CA THR A 327 29.46 15.29 -12.32
C THR A 327 29.89 16.72 -12.69
N VAL A 328 28.93 17.65 -12.69
CA VAL A 328 29.17 19.07 -13.00
C VAL A 328 28.29 19.95 -12.10
N GLU A 329 28.94 20.76 -11.27
CA GLU A 329 28.33 21.78 -10.40
C GLU A 329 28.82 23.17 -10.81
N LEU A 330 27.88 24.08 -11.07
CA LEU A 330 28.14 25.45 -11.53
C LEU A 330 28.13 26.41 -10.34
N SER A 331 28.90 27.49 -10.40
CA SER A 331 28.85 28.53 -9.36
C SER A 331 27.48 29.25 -9.33
N GLU A 332 27.07 29.70 -8.13
CA GLU A 332 25.81 30.46 -7.93
C GLU A 332 25.72 31.75 -8.77
N THR A 333 26.84 32.21 -9.31
CA THR A 333 27.00 33.44 -10.09
C THR A 333 26.81 33.29 -11.61
N ALA A 334 26.64 32.06 -12.13
CA ALA A 334 26.60 31.81 -13.58
C ALA A 334 25.28 32.24 -14.25
N GLN A 335 25.34 33.12 -15.27
CA GLN A 335 24.16 33.56 -16.04
C GLN A 335 23.91 32.72 -17.30
N ASN A 336 22.91 31.84 -17.24
CA ASN A 336 22.65 30.83 -18.26
C ASN A 336 22.05 31.41 -19.58
N ASN A 337 22.91 31.92 -20.46
CA ASN A 337 22.55 32.63 -21.70
C ASN A 337 22.68 31.78 -22.99
N GLY A 338 22.11 30.57 -23.00
CA GLY A 338 21.72 29.91 -24.26
C GLY A 338 22.80 29.19 -25.09
N GLY A 339 23.93 28.81 -24.49
CA GLY A 339 24.87 27.85 -25.07
C GLY A 339 24.56 26.40 -24.65
N ILE A 340 24.87 25.41 -25.49
CA ILE A 340 24.61 23.98 -25.19
C ILE A 340 25.65 23.46 -24.18
N ALA A 341 25.40 23.67 -22.89
CA ALA A 341 26.07 22.92 -21.83
C ALA A 341 25.77 21.42 -22.00
N ILE A 342 26.80 20.59 -22.21
CA ILE A 342 26.62 19.14 -22.29
C ILE A 342 26.56 18.56 -20.88
N LYS A 343 25.41 18.83 -20.25
CA LYS A 343 24.73 17.75 -19.54
C LYS A 343 24.75 16.54 -20.46
N ASN A 344 25.22 15.39 -20.01
CA ASN A 344 24.96 14.13 -20.71
C ASN A 344 23.53 13.67 -20.44
N SER A 345 22.63 14.55 -20.87
CA SER A 345 21.20 14.58 -20.76
C SER A 345 20.61 13.57 -21.73
N LYS A 346 20.93 12.30 -21.48
CA LYS A 346 20.25 11.14 -22.04
C LYS A 346 18.83 11.09 -21.46
N VAL A 347 17.97 12.05 -21.83
CA VAL A 347 16.69 12.30 -21.14
C VAL A 347 15.80 11.07 -21.08
N ALA A 348 15.93 10.16 -22.06
CA ALA A 348 15.15 8.94 -22.17
C ALA A 348 15.97 7.75 -22.70
N LYS A 349 15.52 6.53 -22.40
CA LYS A 349 16.03 5.28 -23.00
C LYS A 349 14.92 4.33 -23.46
N ILE A 350 15.21 3.51 -24.47
CA ILE A 350 14.39 2.37 -24.92
C ILE A 350 15.27 1.12 -24.82
N GLY A 351 14.94 0.22 -23.91
CA GLY A 351 15.85 -0.86 -23.51
C GLY A 351 17.18 -0.27 -23.03
N GLU A 352 18.29 -0.62 -23.70
CA GLU A 352 19.62 -0.06 -23.42
C GLU A 352 20.06 1.04 -24.40
N THR A 353 19.19 1.45 -25.35
CA THR A 353 19.47 2.56 -26.27
C THR A 353 19.03 3.87 -25.63
N TYR A 354 19.93 4.84 -25.51
CA TYR A 354 19.66 6.15 -24.91
C TYR A 354 19.48 7.24 -25.99
N TYR A 355 18.66 8.25 -25.69
CA TYR A 355 18.31 9.34 -26.59
C TYR A 355 18.55 10.70 -25.93
N ALA A 356 19.04 11.67 -26.70
CA ALA A 356 19.31 13.03 -26.23
C ALA A 356 18.03 13.88 -26.02
N THR A 357 16.94 13.54 -26.71
CA THR A 357 15.62 14.20 -26.57
C THR A 357 14.50 13.16 -26.47
N LEU A 358 13.36 13.56 -25.89
CA LEU A 358 12.19 12.70 -25.74
C LEU A 358 11.48 12.49 -27.08
N GLU A 359 11.43 13.53 -27.91
CA GLU A 359 10.93 13.48 -29.30
C GLU A 359 11.77 12.53 -30.15
N GLY A 360 13.10 12.48 -29.92
CA GLY A 360 14.01 11.53 -30.55
C GLY A 360 13.70 10.08 -30.17
N ALA A 361 13.43 9.82 -28.88
CA ALA A 361 12.98 8.51 -28.41
C ALA A 361 11.60 8.14 -29.01
N ILE A 362 10.62 9.04 -28.97
CA ILE A 362 9.27 8.84 -29.53
C ILE A 362 9.34 8.58 -31.04
N THR A 363 10.23 9.27 -31.76
CA THR A 363 10.48 9.07 -33.20
C THR A 363 11.06 7.68 -33.47
N ALA A 364 12.02 7.21 -32.66
CA ALA A 364 12.65 5.90 -32.82
C ALA A 364 11.79 4.72 -32.34
N ALA A 365 10.89 4.93 -31.37
CA ALA A 365 10.08 3.90 -30.76
C ALA A 365 9.15 3.16 -31.75
N LYS A 366 8.97 1.86 -31.53
CA LYS A 366 7.99 0.99 -32.18
C LYS A 366 6.74 0.87 -31.31
N ALA A 367 5.67 0.31 -31.85
CA ALA A 367 4.48 0.02 -31.07
C ALA A 367 4.80 -0.94 -29.90
N ASN A 368 4.32 -0.60 -28.71
CA ASN A 368 4.57 -1.25 -27.42
C ASN A 368 6.01 -1.14 -26.86
N ASP A 369 6.87 -0.29 -27.43
CA ASP A 369 8.13 0.06 -26.77
C ASP A 369 7.87 0.95 -25.53
N THR A 370 8.65 0.74 -24.46
CA THR A 370 8.69 1.64 -23.30
C THR A 370 9.87 2.59 -23.41
N ILE A 371 9.57 3.88 -23.36
CA ILE A 371 10.51 5.00 -23.21
C ILE A 371 10.59 5.33 -21.72
N VAL A 372 11.75 5.15 -21.09
CA VAL A 372 11.97 5.45 -19.67
C VAL A 372 12.83 6.69 -19.52
N LEU A 373 12.34 7.72 -18.83
CA LEU A 373 13.12 8.93 -18.55
C LEU A 373 14.29 8.67 -17.60
N LYS A 374 15.32 9.53 -17.65
CA LYS A 374 16.53 9.44 -16.80
C LYS A 374 17.00 10.78 -16.22
N GLN A 375 16.27 11.86 -16.50
CA GLN A 375 16.38 13.15 -15.82
C GLN A 375 15.14 13.99 -16.13
N ASP A 376 15.01 15.10 -15.42
CA ASP A 376 13.99 16.11 -15.67
C ASP A 376 14.20 16.83 -17.03
N ILE A 377 13.11 17.28 -17.65
CA ILE A 377 13.10 17.93 -18.97
C ILE A 377 12.48 19.33 -18.84
N GLN A 378 13.02 20.28 -19.61
CA GLN A 378 12.49 21.65 -19.72
C GLN A 378 11.93 21.83 -21.14
N ILE A 379 10.71 22.37 -21.24
CA ILE A 379 10.00 22.64 -22.51
C ILE A 379 9.67 24.13 -22.58
N ALA A 380 10.04 24.76 -23.69
CA ALA A 380 9.72 26.17 -23.95
C ALA A 380 8.23 26.35 -24.33
N ALA A 381 7.72 27.55 -24.08
CA ALA A 381 6.38 27.97 -24.50
C ALA A 381 6.19 27.92 -26.02
N GLY A 382 4.93 27.99 -26.46
CA GLY A 382 4.52 27.88 -27.85
C GLY A 382 4.07 26.47 -28.24
N ASN A 383 2.96 26.39 -28.98
CA ASN A 383 2.33 25.15 -29.42
C ASN A 383 3.22 24.25 -30.31
N ALA A 384 4.22 24.82 -30.99
CA ALA A 384 5.21 24.08 -31.77
C ALA A 384 6.06 23.12 -30.91
N ASN A 385 6.11 23.34 -29.59
CA ASN A 385 6.86 22.54 -28.63
C ASN A 385 5.98 21.50 -27.91
N ASN A 386 4.78 21.19 -28.41
CA ASN A 386 3.91 20.15 -27.83
C ASN A 386 4.47 18.73 -28.11
N ILE A 387 4.62 17.86 -27.10
CA ILE A 387 5.10 16.48 -27.34
C ILE A 387 3.97 15.62 -27.92
N VAL A 388 4.03 15.35 -29.22
CA VAL A 388 3.01 14.54 -29.92
C VAL A 388 3.32 13.05 -29.84
N ILE A 389 2.43 12.27 -29.22
CA ILE A 389 2.51 10.80 -29.17
C ILE A 389 1.52 10.20 -30.18
N ASN A 390 2.02 9.80 -31.35
CA ASN A 390 1.23 9.27 -32.47
C ASN A 390 1.34 7.74 -32.68
N LYS A 391 1.95 7.02 -31.73
CA LYS A 391 2.08 5.55 -31.71
C LYS A 391 1.61 5.01 -30.36
N ALA A 392 1.11 3.77 -30.30
CA ALA A 392 0.89 3.05 -29.06
C ALA A 392 2.24 2.74 -28.36
N ILE A 393 2.63 3.53 -27.36
CA ILE A 393 3.90 3.40 -26.62
C ILE A 393 3.71 3.77 -25.15
N THR A 394 4.64 3.35 -24.30
CA THR A 394 4.67 3.76 -22.89
C THR A 394 5.74 4.84 -22.67
N ILE A 395 5.35 5.95 -22.06
CA ILE A 395 6.27 6.94 -21.46
C ILE A 395 6.29 6.68 -19.95
N ASP A 396 7.41 6.16 -19.43
CA ASP A 396 7.64 6.03 -18.00
C ASP A 396 8.53 7.17 -17.53
N GLY A 397 8.04 7.98 -16.61
CA GLY A 397 8.76 9.11 -16.04
C GLY A 397 9.88 8.71 -15.08
N ASP A 398 9.89 7.48 -14.55
CA ASP A 398 10.84 7.06 -13.50
C ASP A 398 10.91 8.03 -12.30
N ASN A 399 9.81 8.73 -12.02
CA ASN A 399 9.62 9.82 -11.05
C ASN A 399 10.29 11.17 -11.39
N HIS A 400 10.79 11.35 -12.62
CA HIS A 400 11.30 12.64 -13.10
C HIS A 400 10.19 13.68 -13.40
N THR A 401 10.60 14.94 -13.54
CA THR A 401 9.72 16.07 -13.87
C THR A 401 9.89 16.52 -15.32
N ILE A 402 8.79 16.69 -16.05
CA ILE A 402 8.73 17.58 -17.21
C ILE A 402 8.19 18.94 -16.76
N ILE A 403 8.97 20.00 -16.98
CA ILE A 403 8.59 21.38 -16.67
C ILE A 403 8.35 22.10 -17.99
N ARG A 404 7.15 22.64 -18.20
CA ARG A 404 6.75 23.35 -19.43
C ARG A 404 6.37 24.79 -19.12
N SER A 405 6.99 25.75 -19.81
CA SER A 405 6.49 27.13 -19.89
C SER A 405 5.32 27.23 -20.88
N PHE A 406 4.42 28.19 -20.69
CA PHE A 406 3.27 28.46 -21.54
C PHE A 406 3.20 29.95 -21.95
N ASP A 407 2.78 30.27 -23.17
CA ASP A 407 2.73 31.66 -23.66
C ASP A 407 1.54 32.43 -23.08
N LYS A 408 1.82 33.58 -22.46
CA LYS A 408 0.80 34.45 -21.86
C LYS A 408 0.09 35.34 -22.91
N VAL A 409 -0.57 34.71 -23.87
CA VAL A 409 -1.35 35.39 -24.91
C VAL A 409 -2.69 35.89 -24.32
N PRO A 410 -3.23 37.05 -24.75
CA PRO A 410 -4.58 37.47 -24.38
C PRO A 410 -5.68 36.63 -25.04
N ASP A 411 -6.82 36.48 -24.35
CA ASP A 411 -8.03 35.71 -24.74
C ASP A 411 -8.81 36.28 -25.96
N THR A 412 -8.12 36.96 -26.88
CA THR A 412 -8.67 37.63 -28.07
C THR A 412 -8.05 37.13 -29.38
N ALA A 413 -7.12 36.16 -29.32
CA ALA A 413 -6.36 35.65 -30.46
C ALA A 413 -6.93 34.31 -31.00
N ASP A 414 -7.97 34.40 -31.84
CA ASP A 414 -8.53 33.34 -32.70
C ASP A 414 -9.04 32.05 -32.00
N PRO A 415 -10.38 31.84 -31.85
CA PRO A 415 -10.97 30.65 -31.23
C PRO A 415 -10.98 29.40 -32.16
N SER A 416 -9.96 29.25 -33.02
CA SER A 416 -9.86 28.14 -33.98
C SER A 416 -9.19 26.90 -33.36
N TYR A 417 -9.94 25.79 -33.28
CA TYR A 417 -9.48 24.49 -32.73
C TYR A 417 -8.16 23.98 -33.36
N GLY A 418 -7.04 24.27 -32.68
CA GLY A 418 -5.71 23.84 -33.10
C GLY A 418 -4.53 24.68 -32.61
N ASN A 419 -4.76 25.84 -32.00
CA ASN A 419 -3.70 26.73 -31.51
C ASN A 419 -3.47 26.63 -29.98
N TYR A 420 -3.63 25.43 -29.41
CA TYR A 420 -3.47 25.19 -27.96
C TYR A 420 -2.07 24.65 -27.61
N GLU A 421 -1.58 24.98 -26.42
CA GLU A 421 -0.38 24.40 -25.83
C GLU A 421 -0.69 23.17 -24.97
N SER A 422 0.23 22.21 -24.95
CA SER A 422 0.16 21.07 -24.04
C SER A 422 1.54 20.44 -23.78
N VAL A 423 1.72 19.77 -22.62
CA VAL A 423 2.92 18.94 -22.42
C VAL A 423 2.87 17.74 -23.37
N PHE A 424 1.75 17.02 -23.40
CA PHE A 424 1.54 15.86 -24.27
C PHE A 424 0.26 15.95 -25.09
N VAL A 425 0.35 15.67 -26.39
CA VAL A 425 -0.81 15.50 -27.29
C VAL A 425 -0.88 14.03 -27.75
N ILE A 426 -1.86 13.30 -27.23
CA ILE A 426 -2.04 11.86 -27.50
C ILE A 426 -2.91 11.67 -28.74
N GLN A 427 -2.28 11.15 -29.80
CA GLN A 427 -2.86 10.89 -31.12
C GLN A 427 -2.88 9.38 -31.49
N SER A 428 -2.71 8.49 -30.51
CA SER A 428 -2.81 7.03 -30.69
C SER A 428 -3.58 6.36 -29.55
N ALA A 429 -4.26 5.25 -29.88
CA ALA A 429 -4.74 4.29 -28.88
C ALA A 429 -3.54 3.55 -28.23
N GLY A 430 -3.74 2.90 -27.08
CA GLY A 430 -2.70 2.11 -26.41
C GLY A 430 -1.52 2.92 -25.86
N VAL A 431 -1.61 4.24 -25.81
CA VAL A 431 -0.58 5.10 -25.18
C VAL A 431 -0.70 5.03 -23.68
N THR A 432 0.42 4.77 -23.00
CA THR A 432 0.51 4.82 -21.53
C THR A 432 1.49 5.94 -21.13
N ILE A 433 1.11 6.79 -20.19
CA ILE A 433 2.01 7.74 -19.52
C ILE A 433 1.98 7.39 -18.03
N GLN A 434 3.14 7.11 -17.43
CA GLN A 434 3.20 6.65 -16.04
C GLN A 434 4.36 7.24 -15.23
N ASN A 435 4.21 7.28 -13.91
CA ASN A 435 5.24 7.64 -12.93
C ASN A 435 5.94 9.00 -13.23
N LEU A 436 5.19 9.97 -13.74
CA LEU A 436 5.73 11.20 -14.31
C LEU A 436 5.15 12.45 -13.62
N LYS A 437 6.03 13.40 -13.26
CA LYS A 437 5.60 14.71 -12.76
C LYS A 437 5.57 15.73 -13.90
N MET A 438 4.56 16.59 -13.92
CA MET A 438 4.38 17.70 -14.86
C MET A 438 4.21 19.00 -14.05
N ALA A 439 5.01 20.01 -14.35
CA ALA A 439 4.99 21.32 -13.68
C ALA A 439 5.21 22.47 -14.69
N GLY A 440 5.15 23.72 -14.22
CA GLY A 440 5.10 24.90 -15.10
C GLY A 440 3.68 25.30 -15.52
N LEU A 441 2.66 24.65 -14.93
CA LEU A 441 1.24 24.79 -15.29
C LEU A 441 0.58 26.09 -14.74
N GLU A 442 1.39 27.07 -14.33
CA GLU A 442 0.96 28.30 -13.65
C GLU A 442 0.42 29.43 -14.56
N GLN A 443 0.90 29.61 -15.80
CA GLN A 443 0.68 30.84 -16.58
C GLN A 443 -0.29 30.72 -17.78
N GLY A 444 -0.75 29.52 -18.13
CA GLY A 444 -1.44 29.26 -19.39
C GLY A 444 -2.87 29.80 -19.53
N MET A 445 -3.53 29.45 -20.63
CA MET A 445 -4.92 29.81 -20.98
C MET A 445 -5.94 28.68 -20.80
N LYS A 446 -7.23 29.02 -20.90
CA LYS A 446 -8.39 28.16 -20.56
C LYS A 446 -8.53 26.86 -21.37
N ASP A 447 -7.95 26.82 -22.57
CA ASP A 447 -8.03 25.72 -23.54
C ASP A 447 -6.72 24.90 -23.61
N GLU A 448 -5.77 25.18 -22.72
CA GLU A 448 -4.46 24.52 -22.62
C GLU A 448 -4.48 23.45 -21.53
N SER A 449 -3.64 22.42 -21.69
CA SER A 449 -3.70 21.25 -20.80
C SER A 449 -2.34 20.58 -20.57
N ALA A 450 -2.15 19.91 -19.44
CA ALA A 450 -0.94 19.11 -19.27
C ALA A 450 -0.95 17.88 -20.20
N ILE A 451 -2.08 17.16 -20.29
CA ILE A 451 -2.30 16.12 -21.30
C ILE A 451 -3.57 16.44 -22.11
N CYS A 452 -3.39 16.63 -23.42
CA CYS A 452 -4.48 16.65 -24.39
C CYS A 452 -4.62 15.29 -25.07
N ILE A 453 -5.85 14.77 -25.16
CA ILE A 453 -6.21 13.53 -25.84
C ILE A 453 -7.04 13.85 -27.09
N GLU A 454 -6.49 13.57 -28.27
CA GLU A 454 -7.19 13.68 -29.56
C GLU A 454 -7.63 12.31 -30.12
N ALA A 455 -7.15 11.20 -29.55
CA ALA A 455 -7.42 9.84 -30.02
C ALA A 455 -8.39 9.05 -29.13
N ASN A 456 -9.15 8.14 -29.76
CA ASN A 456 -9.99 7.17 -29.06
C ASN A 456 -9.16 5.91 -28.75
N GLY A 457 -8.90 5.64 -27.47
CA GLY A 457 -8.48 4.31 -27.02
C GLY A 457 -9.54 3.24 -27.29
N THR A 458 -9.17 1.96 -27.26
CA THR A 458 -10.08 0.82 -27.46
C THR A 458 -10.05 -0.15 -26.25
N ASN A 459 -10.96 -1.11 -26.19
CA ASN A 459 -10.98 -2.12 -25.12
C ASN A 459 -9.69 -2.96 -25.04
N GLU A 460 -9.04 -3.19 -26.18
CA GLU A 460 -7.77 -3.94 -26.29
C GLU A 460 -6.54 -3.03 -26.16
N SER A 461 -6.73 -1.71 -26.25
CA SER A 461 -5.66 -0.69 -26.27
C SER A 461 -6.17 0.63 -25.69
N PRO A 462 -6.49 0.70 -24.38
CA PRO A 462 -6.92 1.93 -23.74
C PRO A 462 -5.77 2.94 -23.68
N ILE A 463 -6.10 4.22 -23.57
CA ILE A 463 -5.13 5.25 -23.21
C ILE A 463 -5.02 5.25 -21.68
N GLN A 464 -3.81 5.23 -21.13
CA GLN A 464 -3.56 5.05 -19.70
C GLN A 464 -2.69 6.19 -19.13
N ILE A 465 -3.09 6.74 -17.98
CA ILE A 465 -2.36 7.80 -17.28
C ILE A 465 -2.26 7.37 -15.80
N LEU A 466 -1.07 6.96 -15.34
CA LEU A 466 -0.89 6.15 -14.13
C LEU A 466 0.16 6.76 -13.17
N ASN A 467 -0.19 6.99 -11.91
CA ASN A 467 0.73 7.52 -10.88
C ASN A 467 1.37 8.89 -11.26
N CYS A 468 0.76 9.68 -12.15
CA CYS A 468 1.31 10.95 -12.62
C CYS A 468 0.95 12.11 -11.68
N THR A 469 1.85 13.09 -11.53
CA THR A 469 1.62 14.29 -10.69
C THR A 469 1.59 15.55 -11.56
N PHE A 470 0.60 16.42 -11.37
CA PHE A 470 0.40 17.66 -12.13
C PHE A 470 0.39 18.85 -11.16
N VAL A 471 1.24 19.86 -11.40
CA VAL A 471 1.45 20.98 -10.46
C VAL A 471 1.32 22.33 -11.18
N GLY A 472 0.36 23.15 -10.74
CA GLY A 472 0.15 24.53 -11.19
C GLY A 472 0.40 25.58 -10.10
N SER A 473 -0.18 26.77 -10.28
CA SER A 473 0.05 27.96 -9.44
C SER A 473 -0.74 27.91 -8.14
N ALA A 474 -0.08 28.19 -7.01
CA ALA A 474 -0.74 28.41 -5.71
C ALA A 474 -1.82 29.51 -5.72
N ASP A 475 -1.83 30.39 -6.73
CA ASP A 475 -2.94 31.30 -7.04
C ASP A 475 -3.76 30.74 -8.22
N ALA A 476 -4.49 29.65 -7.96
CA ALA A 476 -5.17 28.86 -8.99
C ALA A 476 -6.23 29.64 -9.79
N VAL A 477 -6.77 30.75 -9.24
CA VAL A 477 -7.77 31.61 -9.89
C VAL A 477 -7.25 32.23 -11.19
N ASN A 478 -5.91 32.41 -11.28
CA ASN A 478 -5.23 32.95 -12.46
C ASN A 478 -4.60 31.88 -13.36
N SER A 479 -4.68 30.58 -13.03
CA SER A 479 -4.22 29.52 -13.92
C SER A 479 -5.21 29.30 -15.07
N GLY A 480 -4.68 29.00 -16.26
CA GLY A 480 -5.47 28.50 -17.39
C GLY A 480 -5.66 26.99 -17.42
N ILE A 481 -4.68 26.24 -16.89
CA ILE A 481 -4.41 24.87 -17.32
C ILE A 481 -5.43 23.85 -16.79
N VAL A 482 -5.89 22.99 -17.71
CA VAL A 482 -6.57 21.72 -17.42
C VAL A 482 -5.53 20.62 -17.17
N GLY A 483 -5.69 19.77 -16.14
CA GLY A 483 -4.79 18.63 -15.94
C GLY A 483 -4.85 17.62 -17.10
N ILE A 484 -6.03 17.06 -17.36
CA ILE A 484 -6.26 16.13 -18.49
C ILE A 484 -7.50 16.59 -19.27
N LEU A 485 -7.39 16.68 -20.59
CA LEU A 485 -8.41 17.22 -21.50
C LEU A 485 -8.63 16.28 -22.70
N THR A 486 -9.87 15.88 -23.00
CA THR A 486 -10.22 15.32 -24.34
C THR A 486 -10.86 16.40 -25.22
N LEU A 487 -10.35 16.58 -26.44
CA LEU A 487 -10.84 17.60 -27.37
C LEU A 487 -11.79 17.03 -28.45
N PRO A 488 -12.96 17.66 -28.71
CA PRO A 488 -13.96 17.17 -29.66
C PRO A 488 -13.62 17.56 -31.12
N ARG A 489 -12.44 17.17 -31.61
CA ARG A 489 -11.98 17.52 -32.97
C ARG A 489 -12.69 16.75 -34.09
N GLN A 490 -13.46 15.73 -33.73
CA GLN A 490 -14.47 14.99 -34.52
C GLN A 490 -15.61 14.59 -33.57
N PRO A 491 -16.80 14.17 -34.06
CA PRO A 491 -17.81 13.53 -33.22
C PRO A 491 -17.31 12.17 -32.71
N GLN A 492 -16.65 12.17 -31.54
CA GLN A 492 -15.96 10.98 -31.01
C GLN A 492 -16.95 9.92 -30.50
N THR A 493 -16.73 8.68 -30.91
CA THR A 493 -17.43 7.50 -30.39
C THR A 493 -16.62 6.86 -29.26
N GLY A 494 -16.70 7.44 -28.05
CA GLY A 494 -16.36 6.79 -26.79
C GLY A 494 -14.91 6.29 -26.65
N GLY A 495 -13.95 7.20 -26.50
CA GLY A 495 -12.54 6.82 -26.26
C GLY A 495 -12.34 6.10 -24.93
N TYR A 496 -11.61 4.98 -24.93
CA TYR A 496 -11.28 4.22 -23.72
C TYR A 496 -10.07 4.84 -23.03
N VAL A 497 -10.28 5.44 -21.86
CA VAL A 497 -9.26 6.18 -21.09
C VAL A 497 -9.26 5.73 -19.63
N ASN A 498 -8.10 5.35 -19.10
CA ASN A 498 -7.91 4.99 -17.70
C ASN A 498 -6.96 6.00 -17.04
N VAL A 499 -7.38 6.61 -15.93
CA VAL A 499 -6.58 7.55 -15.14
C VAL A 499 -6.54 7.06 -13.70
N GLN A 500 -5.38 6.64 -13.22
CA GLN A 500 -5.26 5.98 -11.92
C GLN A 500 -4.14 6.57 -11.06
N ASN A 501 -4.40 6.73 -9.76
CA ASN A 501 -3.48 7.20 -8.72
C ASN A 501 -2.76 8.52 -9.04
N CYS A 502 -3.31 9.35 -9.93
CA CYS A 502 -2.71 10.61 -10.31
C CYS A 502 -2.99 11.69 -9.27
N LYS A 503 -2.05 12.62 -9.09
CA LYS A 503 -2.16 13.77 -8.18
C LYS A 503 -2.23 15.07 -8.98
N MET A 504 -3.18 15.94 -8.70
CA MET A 504 -3.35 17.24 -9.35
C MET A 504 -3.39 18.34 -8.29
N GLU A 505 -2.53 19.34 -8.42
CA GLU A 505 -2.33 20.39 -7.41
C GLU A 505 -2.43 21.79 -8.04
N ASN A 506 -3.36 22.60 -7.54
CA ASN A 506 -3.53 24.02 -7.87
C ASN A 506 -3.68 24.32 -9.39
N LEU A 507 -4.65 23.65 -10.03
CA LEU A 507 -4.97 23.79 -11.47
C LEU A 507 -6.24 24.64 -11.70
N LYS A 508 -6.53 25.01 -12.95
CA LYS A 508 -7.83 25.62 -13.27
C LYS A 508 -8.95 24.58 -13.15
N TYR A 509 -8.76 23.47 -13.86
CA TYR A 509 -9.61 22.28 -13.87
C TYR A 509 -8.72 21.05 -13.66
N GLY A 510 -9.18 20.05 -12.91
CA GLY A 510 -8.43 18.81 -12.75
C GLY A 510 -8.51 17.94 -14.01
N MET A 511 -9.69 17.41 -14.29
CA MET A 511 -9.98 16.58 -15.47
C MET A 511 -11.19 17.12 -16.23
N TYR A 512 -11.11 17.13 -17.56
CA TYR A 512 -12.21 17.49 -18.45
C TYR A 512 -12.33 16.45 -19.56
N PHE A 513 -13.27 15.52 -19.40
CA PHE A 513 -13.56 14.46 -20.36
C PHE A 513 -14.83 14.77 -21.14
N ASN A 514 -14.68 15.09 -22.42
CA ASN A 514 -15.75 15.10 -23.41
C ASN A 514 -15.75 13.77 -24.20
N SER A 515 -16.85 13.01 -24.12
CA SER A 515 -17.15 11.76 -24.85
C SER A 515 -16.16 10.59 -24.69
N ILE A 516 -15.96 10.10 -23.46
CA ILE A 516 -15.21 8.85 -23.19
C ILE A 516 -16.13 7.62 -23.02
N SER A 517 -15.60 6.40 -23.15
CA SER A 517 -16.37 5.20 -22.77
C SER A 517 -15.54 4.06 -22.20
N ASN A 518 -16.13 3.19 -21.37
CA ASN A 518 -15.47 2.04 -20.73
C ASN A 518 -14.16 2.46 -20.03
N ALA A 519 -14.25 3.55 -19.26
CA ALA A 519 -13.13 4.29 -18.71
C ALA A 519 -13.06 4.13 -17.18
N THR A 520 -11.84 4.10 -16.62
CA THR A 520 -11.63 3.94 -15.17
C THR A 520 -10.83 5.11 -14.61
N ILE A 521 -11.48 5.93 -13.79
CA ILE A 521 -10.89 7.06 -13.07
C ILE A 521 -10.82 6.67 -11.59
N GLN A 522 -9.65 6.20 -11.13
CA GLN A 522 -9.52 5.55 -9.82
C GLN A 522 -8.37 6.07 -8.94
N GLY A 523 -8.63 6.31 -7.65
CA GLY A 523 -7.59 6.63 -6.66
C GLY A 523 -6.90 7.98 -6.85
N ASN A 524 -7.41 8.85 -7.73
CA ASN A 524 -6.77 10.12 -8.05
C ASN A 524 -7.02 11.14 -6.94
N THR A 525 -6.02 11.99 -6.66
CA THR A 525 -6.13 13.13 -5.74
C THR A 525 -6.11 14.43 -6.50
N ILE A 526 -7.08 15.32 -6.26
CA ILE A 526 -7.15 16.67 -6.83
C ILE A 526 -7.26 17.64 -5.67
N ASP A 527 -6.28 18.51 -5.46
CA ASP A 527 -6.22 19.45 -4.34
C ASP A 527 -5.98 20.88 -4.85
N GLY A 528 -6.97 21.76 -4.64
CA GLY A 528 -6.98 23.12 -5.14
C GLY A 528 -7.31 23.19 -6.64
N THR A 529 -8.56 23.55 -6.97
CA THR A 529 -8.92 23.99 -8.33
C THR A 529 -9.81 25.21 -8.30
N ALA A 530 -9.61 26.14 -9.23
CA ALA A 530 -10.45 27.34 -9.35
C ALA A 530 -11.88 27.04 -9.84
N TYR A 531 -12.04 25.94 -10.57
CA TYR A 531 -13.29 25.45 -11.16
C TYR A 531 -13.48 23.95 -10.84
N THR A 532 -14.38 23.28 -11.58
CA THR A 532 -14.70 21.85 -11.44
C THR A 532 -13.46 20.94 -11.39
N GLY A 533 -13.46 19.99 -10.45
CA GLY A 533 -12.37 19.03 -10.27
C GLY A 533 -12.36 17.94 -11.36
N ILE A 534 -13.52 17.33 -11.63
CA ILE A 534 -13.70 16.37 -12.73
C ILE A 534 -14.99 16.74 -13.49
N TYR A 535 -14.87 17.19 -14.74
CA TYR A 535 -15.98 17.24 -15.70
C TYR A 535 -15.97 15.96 -16.54
N LEU A 536 -17.14 15.37 -16.76
CA LEU A 536 -17.28 14.12 -17.50
C LEU A 536 -18.54 14.09 -18.39
N GLU A 537 -18.35 13.77 -19.66
CA GLU A 537 -19.36 13.20 -20.55
C GLU A 537 -18.87 11.84 -21.05
N GLY A 538 -19.61 10.77 -20.77
CA GLY A 538 -19.17 9.43 -21.15
C GLY A 538 -20.11 8.29 -20.77
N THR A 539 -19.78 7.09 -21.20
CA THR A 539 -20.64 5.89 -20.99
C THR A 539 -19.83 4.68 -20.51
N ASP A 540 -20.35 3.90 -19.56
CA ASP A 540 -19.61 2.80 -18.91
C ASP A 540 -18.35 3.28 -18.14
N VAL A 541 -18.41 4.47 -17.50
CA VAL A 541 -17.27 5.02 -16.74
C VAL A 541 -17.37 4.66 -15.26
N THR A 542 -16.24 4.24 -14.68
CA THR A 542 -16.07 3.97 -13.24
C THR A 542 -15.25 5.09 -12.59
N LEU A 543 -15.81 5.75 -11.57
CA LEU A 543 -15.14 6.69 -10.67
C LEU A 543 -15.03 6.05 -9.28
N LYS A 544 -13.84 5.59 -8.89
CA LYS A 544 -13.62 4.89 -7.61
C LYS A 544 -12.50 5.52 -6.76
N GLY A 545 -12.75 5.78 -5.48
CA GLY A 545 -11.68 6.12 -4.53
C GLY A 545 -10.97 7.46 -4.77
N ASN A 546 -11.53 8.37 -5.56
CA ASN A 546 -10.89 9.65 -5.88
C ASN A 546 -11.12 10.66 -4.75
N THR A 547 -10.09 11.43 -4.38
CA THR A 547 -10.13 12.45 -3.33
C THR A 547 -10.02 13.84 -3.95
N LEU A 548 -11.08 14.65 -3.87
CA LEU A 548 -11.12 16.04 -4.31
C LEU A 548 -11.11 16.98 -3.10
N LYS A 549 -10.27 18.02 -3.10
CA LYS A 549 -10.11 18.96 -1.99
C LYS A 549 -9.96 20.39 -2.50
N ASN A 550 -10.40 21.36 -1.69
CA ASN A 550 -10.25 22.79 -1.94
C ASN A 550 -10.79 23.24 -3.32
N ILE A 551 -11.89 22.61 -3.76
CA ILE A 551 -12.52 22.87 -5.07
C ILE A 551 -13.40 24.13 -4.99
N ALA A 552 -13.11 25.12 -5.84
CA ALA A 552 -13.78 26.42 -5.88
C ALA A 552 -14.88 26.52 -6.98
N THR A 553 -15.47 27.70 -7.11
CA THR A 553 -16.75 27.97 -7.81
C THR A 553 -16.69 29.15 -8.78
N ALA A 554 -15.52 29.50 -9.31
CA ALA A 554 -15.23 30.83 -9.85
C ALA A 554 -15.82 31.18 -11.23
N ASN A 555 -17.09 30.85 -11.50
CA ASN A 555 -17.82 31.32 -12.68
C ASN A 555 -19.22 31.85 -12.32
N ASN A 556 -19.43 33.15 -12.54
CA ASN A 556 -20.67 33.86 -12.20
C ASN A 556 -21.56 34.12 -13.44
N GLU A 557 -21.22 33.53 -14.59
CA GLU A 557 -21.78 33.90 -15.90
C GLU A 557 -22.79 32.89 -16.48
N THR A 558 -22.72 31.61 -16.08
CA THR A 558 -23.75 30.58 -16.34
C THR A 558 -23.86 29.65 -15.13
N ALA A 559 -25.06 29.18 -14.81
CA ALA A 559 -25.34 28.44 -13.57
C ALA A 559 -25.07 26.92 -13.68
N ASP A 560 -24.38 26.50 -14.74
CA ASP A 560 -24.50 25.16 -15.32
C ASP A 560 -23.29 24.24 -15.03
N PHE A 561 -22.30 24.70 -14.26
CA PHE A 561 -21.11 23.92 -13.88
C PHE A 561 -20.99 23.81 -12.37
N SER A 562 -21.08 22.59 -11.83
CA SER A 562 -20.88 22.33 -10.40
C SER A 562 -19.40 22.26 -10.03
N SER A 563 -19.13 22.52 -8.76
CA SER A 563 -17.87 22.17 -8.12
C SER A 563 -17.80 20.68 -7.78
N GLY A 564 -16.62 20.16 -7.47
CA GLY A 564 -16.40 18.72 -7.26
C GLY A 564 -16.38 17.95 -8.59
N ILE A 565 -17.28 16.98 -8.72
CA ILE A 565 -17.51 16.22 -9.95
C ILE A 565 -18.74 16.81 -10.66
N PHE A 566 -18.68 16.94 -11.99
CA PHE A 566 -19.81 17.31 -12.84
C PHE A 566 -19.97 16.28 -13.95
N MET A 567 -21.21 15.93 -14.28
CA MET A 567 -21.53 15.00 -15.35
C MET A 567 -22.49 15.64 -16.35
N GLY A 568 -22.05 15.76 -17.60
CA GLY A 568 -22.83 16.36 -18.68
C GLY A 568 -23.91 15.43 -19.23
N GLY A 569 -24.88 16.03 -19.93
CA GLY A 569 -26.19 15.44 -20.22
C GLY A 569 -26.22 14.24 -21.17
N THR A 570 -25.07 13.79 -21.66
CA THR A 570 -24.90 12.59 -22.50
C THR A 570 -24.49 11.34 -21.71
N SER A 571 -24.25 11.46 -20.40
CA SER A 571 -23.62 10.42 -19.58
C SER A 571 -24.54 9.23 -19.26
N SER A 572 -24.03 7.99 -19.29
CA SER A 572 -24.83 6.79 -18.96
C SER A 572 -24.01 5.61 -18.40
N ARG A 573 -24.66 4.67 -17.69
CA ARG A 573 -24.02 3.47 -17.08
C ARG A 573 -22.78 3.81 -16.24
N MET A 574 -22.99 4.62 -15.20
CA MET A 574 -21.96 5.29 -14.44
C MET A 574 -21.78 4.64 -13.07
N LYS A 575 -20.56 4.18 -12.74
CA LYS A 575 -20.26 3.50 -11.46
C LYS A 575 -19.45 4.44 -10.57
N VAL A 576 -20.06 4.92 -9.49
CA VAL A 576 -19.44 5.90 -8.56
C VAL A 576 -19.35 5.24 -7.17
N SER A 577 -18.16 5.22 -6.56
CA SER A 577 -17.93 4.56 -5.25
C SER A 577 -16.69 5.11 -4.54
N GLU A 578 -16.68 5.14 -3.20
CA GLU A 578 -15.49 5.45 -2.37
C GLU A 578 -14.82 6.83 -2.63
N ASN A 579 -15.46 7.72 -3.38
CA ASN A 579 -14.93 9.07 -3.64
C ASN A 579 -15.15 9.97 -2.42
N ASN A 580 -14.35 11.04 -2.31
CA ASN A 580 -14.32 11.94 -1.16
C ASN A 580 -14.11 13.38 -1.62
N ILE A 581 -15.14 14.23 -1.52
CA ILE A 581 -15.11 15.63 -1.98
C ILE A 581 -15.20 16.61 -0.81
N ALA A 582 -14.12 17.37 -0.58
CA ALA A 582 -14.10 18.52 0.31
C ALA A 582 -14.08 19.83 -0.52
N LEU A 583 -15.21 20.52 -0.55
CA LEU A 583 -15.37 21.80 -1.24
C LEU A 583 -14.68 22.96 -0.48
N ALA A 584 -14.28 24.01 -1.20
CA ALA A 584 -13.77 25.23 -0.57
C ALA A 584 -14.84 25.94 0.31
N SER A 585 -14.41 26.62 1.36
CA SER A 585 -15.31 27.24 2.36
C SER A 585 -16.24 28.30 1.75
N GLY A 586 -17.54 28.18 1.98
CA GLY A 586 -18.57 29.09 1.44
C GLY A 586 -19.28 28.58 0.19
N ASN A 587 -18.91 27.39 -0.30
CA ASN A 587 -19.54 26.70 -1.43
C ASN A 587 -20.74 25.84 -0.99
N THR A 588 -21.81 25.83 -1.79
CA THR A 588 -23.02 25.00 -1.59
C THR A 588 -23.36 24.10 -2.79
N ASN A 589 -22.63 24.22 -3.91
CA ASN A 589 -23.02 23.67 -5.22
C ASN A 589 -21.93 22.72 -5.74
N GLY A 590 -21.68 21.65 -4.99
CA GLY A 590 -20.97 20.47 -5.47
C GLY A 590 -21.84 19.25 -5.28
N TYR A 591 -21.88 18.39 -6.30
CA TYR A 591 -22.74 17.20 -6.33
C TYR A 591 -21.90 15.98 -6.66
N GLU A 592 -22.07 14.90 -5.89
CA GLU A 592 -21.88 13.55 -6.43
C GLU A 592 -23.23 13.02 -6.92
N LEU A 593 -23.24 12.08 -7.86
CA LEU A 593 -24.47 11.36 -8.18
C LEU A 593 -24.90 10.52 -6.98
N GLY A 594 -26.14 10.70 -6.53
CA GLY A 594 -26.79 9.85 -5.54
C GLY A 594 -26.62 10.25 -4.08
N MET A 595 -26.05 11.41 -3.76
CA MET A 595 -25.99 11.90 -2.37
C MET A 595 -27.23 12.69 -1.94
N THR A 596 -27.66 12.50 -0.68
CA THR A 596 -28.61 13.38 0.01
C THR A 596 -27.92 14.63 0.57
N GLN A 597 -28.72 15.58 1.07
CA GLN A 597 -28.27 16.91 1.53
C GLN A 597 -27.32 16.88 2.75
N ASP A 598 -27.05 15.70 3.31
CA ASP A 598 -26.17 15.44 4.45
C ASP A 598 -24.81 14.79 4.06
N GLY A 599 -24.60 14.47 2.79
CA GLY A 599 -23.37 13.83 2.30
C GLY A 599 -23.30 12.31 2.55
N SER A 600 -24.43 11.66 2.85
CA SER A 600 -24.53 10.20 2.78
C SER A 600 -24.87 9.74 1.35
N ALA A 601 -24.32 8.59 0.93
CA ALA A 601 -24.57 8.00 -0.38
C ALA A 601 -25.84 7.14 -0.35
N ALA A 602 -26.72 7.30 -1.34
CA ALA A 602 -27.82 6.36 -1.55
C ALA A 602 -27.26 5.05 -2.13
N GLU A 603 -27.16 4.05 -1.26
CA GLU A 603 -26.64 2.72 -1.59
C GLU A 603 -27.49 2.05 -2.68
N VAL A 604 -26.83 1.39 -3.66
CA VAL A 604 -27.52 0.63 -4.71
C VAL A 604 -27.81 -0.76 -4.16
N THR A 605 -29.01 -0.92 -3.64
CA THR A 605 -29.43 -2.12 -2.90
C THR A 605 -30.03 -3.20 -3.80
N VAL A 606 -30.55 -2.83 -4.98
CA VAL A 606 -31.28 -3.72 -5.89
C VAL A 606 -30.97 -3.39 -7.37
N MET A 607 -30.97 -4.42 -8.22
CA MET A 607 -30.91 -4.30 -9.69
C MET A 607 -32.21 -4.79 -10.34
N VAL A 608 -32.60 -4.19 -11.47
CA VAL A 608 -33.63 -4.74 -12.38
C VAL A 608 -32.99 -4.92 -13.76
N GLY A 609 -32.64 -6.16 -14.10
CA GLY A 609 -31.67 -6.42 -15.16
C GLY A 609 -30.37 -5.67 -14.89
N ASP A 610 -29.97 -4.79 -15.82
CA ASP A 610 -28.78 -3.93 -15.69
C ASP A 610 -29.06 -2.55 -15.07
N ALA A 611 -30.29 -2.24 -14.66
CA ALA A 611 -30.67 -0.94 -14.09
C ALA A 611 -30.59 -0.92 -12.54
N PRO A 612 -29.88 0.04 -11.92
CA PRO A 612 -29.71 0.12 -10.47
C PRO A 612 -30.84 0.88 -9.75
N TYR A 613 -31.18 0.42 -8.55
CA TYR A 613 -32.21 1.00 -7.66
C TYR A 613 -31.73 1.04 -6.21
N THR A 614 -32.21 2.02 -5.45
CA THR A 614 -31.83 2.26 -4.05
C THR A 614 -32.76 1.60 -3.04
N SER A 615 -33.91 1.06 -3.46
CA SER A 615 -34.77 0.20 -2.62
C SER A 615 -35.53 -0.84 -3.46
N LEU A 616 -36.02 -1.89 -2.79
CA LEU A 616 -36.81 -2.94 -3.42
C LEU A 616 -38.19 -2.43 -3.88
N GLU A 617 -38.82 -1.50 -3.15
CA GLU A 617 -40.08 -0.89 -3.60
C GLU A 617 -39.88 -0.07 -4.89
N ALA A 618 -38.75 0.64 -5.01
CA ALA A 618 -38.41 1.40 -6.22
C ALA A 618 -38.13 0.48 -7.42
N ALA A 619 -37.48 -0.66 -7.19
CA ALA A 619 -37.25 -1.68 -8.21
C ALA A 619 -38.57 -2.34 -8.66
N VAL A 620 -39.43 -2.74 -7.72
CA VAL A 620 -40.75 -3.33 -8.02
C VAL A 620 -41.66 -2.33 -8.73
N ALA A 621 -41.63 -1.04 -8.39
CA ALA A 621 -42.42 -0.01 -9.07
C ALA A 621 -41.94 0.34 -10.50
N ALA A 622 -40.81 -0.23 -10.95
CA ALA A 622 -40.21 0.04 -12.26
C ALA A 622 -39.90 -1.21 -13.09
N VAL A 623 -40.14 -2.42 -12.56
CA VAL A 623 -39.97 -3.68 -13.28
C VAL A 623 -40.94 -3.77 -14.45
N GLN A 624 -40.54 -4.47 -15.51
CA GLN A 624 -41.36 -4.76 -16.68
C GLN A 624 -41.44 -6.27 -16.91
N ALA A 625 -42.53 -6.71 -17.55
CA ALA A 625 -42.77 -8.11 -17.87
C ALA A 625 -41.54 -8.85 -18.43
N GLY A 626 -41.20 -9.99 -17.80
CA GLY A 626 -40.05 -10.83 -18.15
C GLY A 626 -38.69 -10.42 -17.55
N GLN A 627 -38.62 -9.34 -16.77
CA GLN A 627 -37.36 -8.92 -16.13
C GLN A 627 -37.07 -9.69 -14.82
N THR A 628 -35.80 -9.66 -14.42
CA THR A 628 -35.34 -10.15 -13.10
C THR A 628 -34.95 -8.98 -12.22
N ILE A 629 -35.55 -8.92 -11.03
CA ILE A 629 -35.12 -8.11 -9.89
C ILE A 629 -34.10 -8.94 -9.10
N THR A 630 -32.92 -8.37 -8.81
CA THR A 630 -31.84 -9.04 -8.07
C THR A 630 -31.43 -8.19 -6.88
N LEU A 631 -31.45 -8.74 -5.67
CA LEU A 631 -30.91 -8.06 -4.48
C LEU A 631 -29.37 -8.05 -4.49
N LEU A 632 -28.77 -6.96 -4.00
CA LEU A 632 -27.32 -6.86 -3.74
C LEU A 632 -26.98 -6.85 -2.23
N GLN A 633 -28.01 -6.71 -1.39
CA GLN A 633 -27.95 -6.73 0.07
C GLN A 633 -29.33 -7.05 0.65
N ASP A 634 -29.42 -7.16 1.98
CA ASP A 634 -30.69 -7.35 2.68
C ASP A 634 -31.59 -6.10 2.55
N ALA A 635 -32.89 -6.32 2.34
CA ALA A 635 -33.88 -5.28 2.06
C ALA A 635 -34.92 -5.18 3.18
N GLU A 636 -34.98 -4.02 3.85
CA GLU A 636 -36.03 -3.69 4.80
C GLU A 636 -37.24 -3.05 4.10
N LEU A 637 -38.43 -3.60 4.33
CA LEU A 637 -39.70 -3.15 3.75
C LEU A 637 -40.63 -2.59 4.83
N THR A 638 -41.05 -1.33 4.67
CA THR A 638 -42.01 -0.69 5.58
C THR A 638 -43.48 -1.03 5.24
N GLN A 639 -43.72 -1.58 4.06
CA GLN A 639 -45.03 -1.96 3.52
C GLN A 639 -44.91 -3.19 2.61
N SER A 640 -46.04 -3.86 2.31
CA SER A 640 -46.09 -4.94 1.34
C SER A 640 -45.65 -4.49 -0.05
N ILE A 641 -44.83 -5.29 -0.73
CA ILE A 641 -44.62 -5.15 -2.19
C ILE A 641 -45.67 -5.96 -2.96
N VAL A 642 -46.11 -5.42 -4.09
CA VAL A 642 -47.07 -6.07 -5.00
C VAL A 642 -46.42 -6.16 -6.38
N ILE A 643 -46.38 -7.36 -6.93
CA ILE A 643 -45.86 -7.67 -8.26
C ILE A 643 -47.03 -8.16 -9.11
N ASP A 644 -47.48 -7.33 -10.05
CA ASP A 644 -48.54 -7.63 -11.03
C ASP A 644 -48.07 -7.53 -12.49
N GLU A 645 -46.77 -7.39 -12.71
CA GLU A 645 -46.11 -7.51 -14.01
C GLU A 645 -45.79 -8.98 -14.33
N ALA A 646 -46.11 -9.41 -15.56
CA ALA A 646 -46.09 -10.82 -15.93
C ALA A 646 -44.67 -11.37 -16.18
N ASN A 647 -44.38 -12.58 -15.68
CA ASN A 647 -43.10 -13.29 -15.88
C ASN A 647 -41.90 -12.64 -15.16
N VAL A 648 -42.15 -11.89 -14.08
CA VAL A 648 -41.09 -11.31 -13.24
C VAL A 648 -40.41 -12.39 -12.39
N THR A 649 -39.09 -12.29 -12.26
CA THR A 649 -38.29 -13.05 -11.28
C THR A 649 -37.79 -12.12 -10.19
N LEU A 650 -37.89 -12.51 -8.92
CA LEU A 650 -37.23 -11.90 -7.78
C LEU A 650 -36.17 -12.88 -7.25
N ASP A 651 -34.90 -12.55 -7.49
CA ASP A 651 -33.73 -13.29 -7.02
C ASP A 651 -33.14 -12.59 -5.80
N GLY A 652 -33.19 -13.24 -4.64
CA GLY A 652 -32.57 -12.70 -3.43
C GLY A 652 -31.05 -12.82 -3.44
N ALA A 653 -30.44 -13.60 -4.34
CA ALA A 653 -28.99 -13.87 -4.39
C ALA A 653 -28.35 -14.38 -3.06
N GLY A 654 -29.16 -14.78 -2.07
CA GLY A 654 -28.75 -15.17 -0.72
C GLY A 654 -29.27 -14.24 0.40
N HIS A 655 -29.82 -13.07 0.05
CA HIS A 655 -30.21 -12.01 0.98
C HIS A 655 -31.58 -12.19 1.65
N THR A 656 -31.82 -11.35 2.66
CA THR A 656 -33.07 -11.28 3.42
C THR A 656 -33.97 -10.15 2.94
N ILE A 657 -35.28 -10.38 2.86
CA ILE A 657 -36.33 -9.36 2.77
C ILE A 657 -37.08 -9.37 4.10
N ALA A 658 -37.02 -8.28 4.87
CA ALA A 658 -37.58 -8.20 6.22
C ALA A 658 -38.65 -7.11 6.35
N TYR A 659 -39.71 -7.36 7.12
CA TYR A 659 -40.73 -6.34 7.40
C TYR A 659 -40.34 -5.47 8.61
N THR A 660 -40.25 -4.15 8.40
CA THR A 660 -39.95 -3.16 9.44
C THR A 660 -41.09 -2.16 9.69
N GLY A 661 -42.26 -2.40 9.08
CA GLY A 661 -43.43 -1.55 9.24
C GLY A 661 -44.18 -1.72 10.57
N ASN A 662 -44.95 -0.70 10.94
CA ASN A 662 -45.63 -0.60 12.24
C ASN A 662 -46.97 -1.37 12.28
N ALA A 663 -46.89 -2.71 12.22
CA ALA A 663 -48.00 -3.62 12.47
C ALA A 663 -47.90 -4.24 13.87
N THR A 664 -49.00 -4.80 14.38
CA THR A 664 -49.01 -5.51 15.68
C THR A 664 -49.54 -6.92 15.52
N ALA A 665 -49.17 -7.84 16.42
CA ALA A 665 -49.67 -9.22 16.40
C ALA A 665 -51.21 -9.35 16.48
N GLU A 666 -51.92 -8.36 17.03
CA GLU A 666 -53.41 -8.32 17.03
C GLU A 666 -54.01 -7.83 15.70
N LYS A 667 -53.23 -7.07 14.92
CA LYS A 667 -53.64 -6.51 13.62
C LYS A 667 -52.44 -6.51 12.66
N PRO A 668 -52.02 -7.69 12.16
CA PRO A 668 -50.87 -7.81 11.29
C PRO A 668 -51.09 -7.11 9.94
N ALA A 669 -49.98 -6.88 9.22
CA ALA A 669 -49.99 -6.47 7.82
C ALA A 669 -50.51 -7.59 6.90
N GLY A 670 -50.53 -7.37 5.58
CA GLY A 670 -50.95 -8.38 4.58
C GLY A 670 -49.95 -9.52 4.42
N ALA A 671 -49.71 -9.95 3.17
CA ALA A 671 -48.46 -10.63 2.86
C ALA A 671 -47.33 -9.61 2.76
N LEU A 672 -46.08 -10.00 3.06
CA LEU A 672 -44.92 -9.12 2.80
C LEU A 672 -44.67 -8.98 1.29
N ILE A 673 -44.74 -10.09 0.57
CA ILE A 673 -44.64 -10.16 -0.89
C ILE A 673 -45.97 -10.68 -1.45
N VAL A 674 -46.63 -9.88 -2.29
CA VAL A 674 -47.80 -10.31 -3.08
C VAL A 674 -47.39 -10.43 -4.54
N ALA A 675 -47.60 -11.61 -5.14
CA ALA A 675 -47.60 -11.78 -6.59
C ALA A 675 -49.03 -12.07 -7.06
N GLN A 676 -49.53 -11.29 -8.02
CA GLN A 676 -50.90 -11.38 -8.53
C GLN A 676 -50.96 -11.31 -10.06
N ALA A 677 -52.00 -11.87 -10.66
CA ALA A 677 -52.21 -11.79 -12.11
C ALA A 677 -52.42 -10.34 -12.59
N THR A 678 -51.96 -10.02 -13.80
CA THR A 678 -51.98 -8.65 -14.32
C THR A 678 -53.42 -8.14 -14.53
N GLY A 679 -53.78 -7.08 -13.82
CA GLY A 679 -55.03 -6.36 -14.03
C GLY A 679 -56.27 -6.88 -13.29
N ASP A 680 -56.17 -7.24 -12.00
CA ASP A 680 -57.33 -7.32 -11.10
C ASP A 680 -57.61 -5.97 -10.39
N PRO A 681 -58.57 -5.16 -10.88
CA PRO A 681 -59.12 -4.04 -10.13
C PRO A 681 -60.15 -4.51 -9.09
N ALA A 682 -59.67 -5.08 -7.98
CA ALA A 682 -60.39 -5.25 -6.71
C ALA A 682 -61.85 -5.74 -6.85
N GLY A 683 -62.05 -6.90 -7.48
CA GLY A 683 -63.37 -7.55 -7.60
C GLY A 683 -63.85 -7.78 -9.04
N GLY A 684 -62.94 -7.72 -10.02
CA GLY A 684 -63.17 -8.30 -11.34
C GLY A 684 -62.99 -9.81 -11.31
N THR A 685 -63.53 -10.52 -12.31
CA THR A 685 -63.03 -11.86 -12.64
C THR A 685 -61.66 -11.72 -13.32
N PRO A 686 -60.61 -12.44 -12.88
CA PRO A 686 -59.29 -12.37 -13.52
C PRO A 686 -59.36 -12.59 -15.03
N GLN A 687 -58.59 -11.81 -15.79
CA GLN A 687 -58.35 -12.06 -17.21
C GLN A 687 -57.38 -13.24 -17.34
N SER A 688 -57.72 -14.25 -18.12
CA SER A 688 -56.80 -15.39 -18.37
C SER A 688 -55.60 -14.92 -19.20
N GLY A 689 -54.40 -15.04 -18.63
CA GLY A 689 -53.13 -14.66 -19.22
C GLY A 689 -52.01 -15.51 -18.63
N ALA A 690 -51.00 -15.83 -19.45
CA ALA A 690 -49.91 -16.73 -19.09
C ALA A 690 -48.87 -16.05 -18.18
N ASP A 691 -49.34 -15.57 -17.03
CA ASP A 691 -48.54 -14.87 -16.04
C ASP A 691 -47.76 -15.89 -15.22
N SER A 692 -46.46 -15.68 -15.11
CA SER A 692 -45.60 -16.43 -14.20
C SER A 692 -44.89 -15.52 -13.21
N PHE A 693 -44.49 -16.07 -12.07
CA PHE A 693 -43.68 -15.39 -11.07
C PHE A 693 -42.67 -16.36 -10.48
N THR A 694 -41.40 -15.96 -10.39
CA THR A 694 -40.36 -16.78 -9.75
C THR A 694 -39.77 -16.04 -8.54
N LEU A 695 -39.78 -16.67 -7.37
CA LEU A 695 -39.06 -16.22 -6.18
C LEU A 695 -37.96 -17.23 -5.87
N LYS A 696 -36.71 -16.79 -5.72
CA LYS A 696 -35.59 -17.72 -5.47
C LYS A 696 -34.47 -17.12 -4.64
N ASN A 697 -33.67 -17.99 -4.04
CA ASN A 697 -32.44 -17.66 -3.31
C ASN A 697 -32.62 -16.55 -2.25
N VAL A 698 -33.69 -16.61 -1.45
CA VAL A 698 -34.08 -15.49 -0.58
C VAL A 698 -34.63 -15.97 0.75
N THR A 699 -34.33 -15.22 1.81
CA THR A 699 -35.01 -15.34 3.11
C THR A 699 -36.08 -14.25 3.20
N VAL A 700 -37.30 -14.60 3.59
CA VAL A 700 -38.42 -13.66 3.76
C VAL A 700 -38.82 -13.67 5.23
N ASP A 701 -38.39 -12.66 5.98
CA ASP A 701 -38.78 -12.46 7.37
C ASP A 701 -40.05 -11.62 7.44
N ALA A 702 -41.16 -12.32 7.71
CA ALA A 702 -42.50 -11.77 7.67
C ALA A 702 -43.05 -11.45 9.06
N GLU A 703 -42.20 -11.06 10.02
CA GLU A 703 -42.65 -10.70 11.36
C GLU A 703 -43.77 -9.64 11.32
N ASN A 704 -44.85 -9.85 12.07
CA ASN A 704 -46.05 -9.00 12.08
C ASN A 704 -46.80 -8.86 10.73
N CYS A 705 -46.41 -9.56 9.66
CA CYS A 705 -47.27 -9.79 8.48
C CYS A 705 -48.18 -11.01 8.69
N LYS A 706 -49.37 -11.03 8.06
CA LYS A 706 -50.25 -12.20 8.10
C LYS A 706 -49.60 -13.39 7.39
N TYR A 707 -48.95 -13.11 6.27
CA TYR A 707 -48.25 -14.06 5.40
C TYR A 707 -46.87 -13.54 5.03
N GLY A 708 -45.93 -14.42 4.66
CA GLY A 708 -44.68 -13.99 4.01
C GLY A 708 -44.90 -13.75 2.52
N VAL A 709 -45.30 -14.79 1.80
CA VAL A 709 -45.58 -14.73 0.36
C VAL A 709 -47.04 -15.06 0.09
N GLN A 710 -47.72 -14.26 -0.74
CA GLN A 710 -49.04 -14.56 -1.28
C GLN A 710 -48.96 -14.67 -2.80
N LEU A 711 -49.44 -15.80 -3.32
CA LEU A 711 -49.62 -16.07 -4.75
C LEU A 711 -51.12 -16.01 -5.04
N TYR A 712 -51.56 -15.08 -5.90
CA TYR A 712 -52.99 -14.78 -6.09
C TYR A 712 -53.40 -14.83 -7.56
N CYS A 713 -54.19 -15.85 -7.92
CA CYS A 713 -54.72 -16.09 -9.27
C CYS A 713 -53.68 -16.19 -10.42
N ILE A 714 -52.38 -16.31 -10.12
CA ILE A 714 -51.29 -16.47 -11.11
C ILE A 714 -51.33 -17.88 -11.75
N GLU A 715 -51.12 -17.95 -13.07
CA GLU A 715 -51.10 -19.21 -13.81
C GLU A 715 -49.86 -20.07 -13.54
N LYS A 716 -48.65 -19.51 -13.28
CA LYS A 716 -47.44 -20.32 -12.99
C LYS A 716 -46.47 -19.66 -12.01
N SER A 717 -46.58 -19.98 -10.72
CA SER A 717 -45.62 -19.53 -9.71
C SER A 717 -44.52 -20.57 -9.48
N LYS A 718 -43.27 -20.15 -9.27
CA LYS A 718 -42.20 -21.00 -8.73
C LYS A 718 -41.52 -20.35 -7.53
N LEU A 719 -41.42 -21.09 -6.43
CA LEU A 719 -40.53 -20.79 -5.31
C LEU A 719 -39.40 -21.83 -5.30
N ASP A 720 -38.13 -21.40 -5.35
CA ASP A 720 -36.98 -22.33 -5.35
C ASP A 720 -35.86 -21.83 -4.44
N SER A 721 -35.47 -22.65 -3.46
CA SER A 721 -34.43 -22.31 -2.48
C SER A 721 -34.77 -21.03 -1.69
N VAL A 722 -36.00 -20.99 -1.18
CA VAL A 722 -36.58 -19.88 -0.41
C VAL A 722 -36.74 -20.29 1.07
N THR A 723 -36.47 -19.38 2.00
CA THR A 723 -36.84 -19.55 3.42
C THR A 723 -37.88 -18.50 3.80
N VAL A 724 -38.97 -18.88 4.47
CA VAL A 724 -40.03 -17.93 4.88
C VAL A 724 -40.38 -18.16 6.35
N THR A 725 -40.20 -17.11 7.16
CA THR A 725 -40.29 -17.15 8.63
C THR A 725 -41.22 -16.08 9.20
N ASN A 726 -41.61 -16.25 10.46
CA ASN A 726 -42.28 -15.27 11.34
C ASN A 726 -43.67 -14.73 10.91
N GLY A 727 -44.18 -15.12 9.73
CA GLY A 727 -45.54 -14.80 9.26
C GLY A 727 -46.62 -15.39 10.17
N VAL A 728 -47.56 -14.55 10.62
CA VAL A 728 -48.43 -14.82 11.78
C VAL A 728 -49.43 -15.98 11.59
N TYR A 729 -49.90 -16.24 10.36
CA TYR A 729 -50.90 -17.30 10.08
C TYR A 729 -50.29 -18.50 9.34
N SER A 730 -49.62 -18.21 8.23
CA SER A 730 -48.95 -19.17 7.36
C SER A 730 -47.79 -18.46 6.64
N SER A 731 -46.76 -19.20 6.25
CA SER A 731 -45.60 -18.60 5.60
C SER A 731 -45.92 -18.26 4.15
N ILE A 732 -46.64 -19.14 3.45
CA ILE A 732 -47.06 -18.95 2.06
C ILE A 732 -48.59 -19.14 1.95
N LEU A 733 -49.29 -18.19 1.34
CA LEU A 733 -50.69 -18.36 0.89
C LEU A 733 -50.70 -18.61 -0.62
N VAL A 734 -51.28 -19.73 -1.06
CA VAL A 734 -51.55 -19.98 -2.50
C VAL A 734 -53.06 -19.90 -2.73
N ASN A 735 -53.52 -18.81 -3.34
CA ASN A 735 -54.94 -18.47 -3.44
C ASN A 735 -55.39 -18.42 -4.91
N GLY A 736 -56.04 -19.49 -5.37
CA GLY A 736 -56.48 -19.67 -6.76
C GLY A 736 -55.37 -19.76 -7.83
N ALA A 737 -54.11 -19.95 -7.42
CA ALA A 737 -52.92 -19.92 -8.29
C ALA A 737 -52.22 -21.29 -8.42
N GLU A 738 -51.45 -21.50 -9.49
CA GLU A 738 -50.52 -22.65 -9.58
C GLU A 738 -49.16 -22.30 -8.94
N ALA A 739 -48.57 -23.24 -8.21
CA ALA A 739 -47.31 -23.07 -7.49
C ALA A 739 -46.44 -24.34 -7.42
N GLU A 740 -45.27 -24.31 -8.07
CA GLU A 740 -44.17 -25.24 -7.77
C GLU A 740 -43.35 -24.68 -6.60
N VAL A 741 -43.23 -25.44 -5.51
CA VAL A 741 -42.46 -25.05 -4.32
C VAL A 741 -41.33 -26.06 -4.13
N ALA A 742 -40.10 -25.61 -4.35
CA ALA A 742 -38.89 -26.41 -4.39
C ALA A 742 -37.87 -25.96 -3.34
N ASN A 743 -37.19 -26.90 -2.67
CA ASN A 743 -36.04 -26.64 -1.77
C ASN A 743 -36.33 -25.57 -0.68
N THR A 744 -37.58 -25.48 -0.23
CA THR A 744 -38.11 -24.31 0.48
C THR A 744 -38.41 -24.64 1.95
N THR A 745 -38.06 -23.73 2.86
CA THR A 745 -38.35 -23.86 4.30
C THR A 745 -39.48 -22.90 4.71
N VAL A 746 -40.51 -23.41 5.40
CA VAL A 746 -41.67 -22.64 5.86
C VAL A 746 -41.94 -22.84 7.35
N ASP A 747 -41.93 -21.77 8.13
CA ASP A 747 -42.14 -21.87 9.57
C ASP A 747 -43.62 -22.12 9.95
N ASN A 748 -44.59 -21.47 9.33
CA ASN A 748 -46.02 -21.67 9.63
C ASN A 748 -46.77 -22.36 8.48
N GLY A 749 -46.04 -23.05 7.61
CA GLY A 749 -46.60 -23.90 6.55
C GLY A 749 -47.21 -23.12 5.38
N ILE A 750 -47.85 -23.86 4.48
CA ILE A 750 -48.50 -23.34 3.27
C ILE A 750 -50.02 -23.42 3.42
N GLU A 751 -50.71 -22.33 3.15
CA GLU A 751 -52.16 -22.19 3.20
C GLU A 751 -52.76 -22.34 1.81
N TYR A 752 -53.60 -23.36 1.64
CA TYR A 752 -54.39 -23.59 0.44
C TYR A 752 -55.61 -22.67 0.49
N GLY A 753 -55.63 -21.66 -0.37
CA GLY A 753 -56.62 -20.58 -0.37
C GLY A 753 -57.60 -20.64 -1.54
N VAL A 754 -58.87 -20.38 -1.25
CA VAL A 754 -59.83 -19.88 -2.25
C VAL A 754 -60.60 -18.74 -1.60
N GLY A 755 -60.30 -17.52 -2.01
CA GLY A 755 -60.95 -16.29 -1.53
C GLY A 755 -62.37 -16.10 -2.08
N THR A 756 -63.07 -15.10 -1.55
CA THR A 756 -64.36 -14.64 -2.08
C THR A 756 -64.20 -14.17 -3.53
N GLY A 757 -64.89 -14.82 -4.47
CA GLY A 757 -64.81 -14.49 -5.90
C GLY A 757 -63.71 -15.24 -6.67
N VAL A 758 -62.79 -15.92 -5.99
CA VAL A 758 -61.82 -16.83 -6.63
C VAL A 758 -62.55 -18.10 -7.07
N THR A 759 -62.47 -18.43 -8.36
CA THR A 759 -63.23 -19.54 -9.00
C THR A 759 -62.37 -20.74 -9.40
N THR A 760 -61.04 -20.59 -9.31
CA THR A 760 -60.03 -21.63 -9.53
C THR A 760 -59.67 -22.35 -8.24
N LEU A 761 -59.28 -23.63 -8.35
CA LEU A 761 -58.55 -24.31 -7.29
C LEU A 761 -57.04 -24.05 -7.46
N PRO A 762 -56.28 -23.78 -6.37
CA PRO A 762 -54.83 -23.85 -6.42
C PRO A 762 -54.32 -25.22 -6.89
N GLU A 763 -53.23 -25.21 -7.66
CA GLU A 763 -52.45 -26.40 -8.00
C GLU A 763 -51.07 -26.27 -7.36
N ILE A 764 -50.68 -27.20 -6.47
CA ILE A 764 -49.48 -27.06 -5.64
C ILE A 764 -48.62 -28.33 -5.76
N THR A 765 -47.36 -28.17 -6.14
CA THR A 765 -46.38 -29.26 -6.22
C THR A 765 -45.23 -29.00 -5.25
N LEU A 766 -45.03 -29.89 -4.28
CA LEU A 766 -43.98 -29.76 -3.27
C LEU A 766 -42.78 -30.69 -3.55
N ASN A 767 -41.60 -30.10 -3.75
CA ASN A 767 -40.33 -30.80 -3.94
C ASN A 767 -39.33 -30.40 -2.85
N ASN A 768 -38.95 -31.29 -1.95
CA ASN A 768 -37.97 -31.00 -0.88
C ASN A 768 -38.36 -29.75 -0.05
N VAL A 769 -39.60 -29.72 0.47
CA VAL A 769 -40.14 -28.60 1.27
C VAL A 769 -40.20 -29.02 2.74
N THR A 770 -39.69 -28.17 3.63
CA THR A 770 -39.60 -28.43 5.08
C THR A 770 -40.49 -27.50 5.90
N GLY A 771 -41.19 -28.06 6.89
CA GLY A 771 -42.08 -27.34 7.81
C GLY A 771 -41.54 -27.33 9.24
N LYS A 772 -41.97 -26.34 10.04
CA LYS A 772 -41.62 -26.22 11.47
C LYS A 772 -42.00 -27.44 12.31
N PRO A 773 -41.21 -27.79 13.33
CA PRO A 773 -41.49 -28.93 14.20
C PRO A 773 -42.88 -28.86 14.85
N ASN A 774 -43.64 -29.94 14.68
CA ASN A 774 -45.00 -30.17 15.19
C ASN A 774 -46.11 -29.32 14.51
N GLY A 775 -45.82 -28.61 13.42
CA GLY A 775 -46.82 -27.98 12.57
C GLY A 775 -47.23 -28.86 11.37
N PRO A 776 -48.44 -28.67 10.80
CA PRO A 776 -48.78 -29.21 9.49
C PRO A 776 -48.10 -28.41 8.38
N LEU A 777 -47.59 -29.10 7.35
CA LEU A 777 -46.98 -28.49 6.17
C LEU A 777 -48.01 -27.78 5.28
N ILE A 778 -49.18 -28.39 5.07
CA ILE A 778 -50.31 -27.79 4.36
C ILE A 778 -51.48 -27.56 5.32
N LYS A 779 -52.10 -26.38 5.23
CA LYS A 779 -53.32 -25.96 5.92
C LYS A 779 -54.42 -25.64 4.90
N VAL A 780 -55.65 -26.00 5.21
CA VAL A 780 -56.86 -25.60 4.46
C VAL A 780 -57.90 -25.12 5.46
N ASP A 781 -58.15 -23.81 5.47
CA ASP A 781 -59.17 -23.25 6.36
C ASP A 781 -60.57 -23.72 5.97
N LYS A 782 -61.45 -23.82 6.97
CA LYS A 782 -62.88 -24.10 6.78
C LYS A 782 -63.54 -23.11 5.82
N SER A 783 -63.16 -21.85 5.90
CA SER A 783 -63.61 -20.78 4.98
C SER A 783 -63.18 -21.05 3.53
N THR A 784 -61.99 -21.60 3.28
CA THR A 784 -61.59 -22.08 1.95
C THR A 784 -62.53 -23.19 1.47
N ILE A 785 -62.84 -24.18 2.30
CA ILE A 785 -63.75 -25.29 1.92
C ILE A 785 -65.17 -24.77 1.61
N GLU A 786 -65.68 -23.81 2.39
CA GLU A 786 -66.96 -23.14 2.13
C GLU A 786 -66.91 -22.27 0.85
N ASN A 787 -65.80 -21.54 0.60
CA ASN A 787 -65.61 -20.74 -0.61
C ASN A 787 -65.46 -21.59 -1.87
N ILE A 788 -64.74 -22.72 -1.82
CA ILE A 788 -64.65 -23.69 -2.94
C ILE A 788 -66.06 -24.12 -3.34
N LYS A 789 -66.88 -24.50 -2.36
CA LYS A 789 -68.26 -24.91 -2.59
C LYS A 789 -69.12 -23.81 -3.22
N ASN A 790 -68.90 -22.54 -2.85
CA ASN A 790 -69.72 -21.43 -3.34
C ASN A 790 -69.26 -20.88 -4.70
N ASN A 791 -67.94 -20.89 -4.97
CA ASN A 791 -67.34 -20.16 -6.09
C ASN A 791 -66.85 -21.07 -7.22
N VAL A 792 -66.41 -22.30 -6.93
CA VAL A 792 -65.86 -23.22 -7.94
C VAL A 792 -67.00 -23.98 -8.63
N SER A 793 -67.09 -23.81 -9.95
CA SER A 793 -68.24 -24.28 -10.74
C SER A 793 -68.40 -25.80 -10.71
N GLY A 794 -69.53 -26.27 -10.16
CA GLY A 794 -69.88 -27.70 -10.05
C GLY A 794 -69.64 -28.31 -8.67
N MET A 795 -68.89 -27.64 -7.78
CA MET A 795 -68.60 -28.14 -6.42
C MET A 795 -69.69 -27.79 -5.39
N ASN A 796 -70.69 -27.00 -5.79
CA ASN A 796 -71.77 -26.49 -4.95
C ASN A 796 -72.67 -27.54 -4.30
N ASN A 797 -72.63 -28.81 -4.74
CA ASN A 797 -73.32 -29.93 -4.08
C ASN A 797 -72.39 -30.89 -3.30
N PHE A 798 -71.08 -30.65 -3.27
CA PHE A 798 -70.11 -31.58 -2.67
C PHE A 798 -70.15 -31.51 -1.14
N THR A 799 -69.78 -32.61 -0.47
CA THR A 799 -69.47 -32.63 0.97
C THR A 799 -68.04 -32.14 1.23
N PRO A 800 -67.68 -31.73 2.47
CA PRO A 800 -66.31 -31.31 2.80
C PRO A 800 -65.26 -32.38 2.47
N GLU A 801 -65.58 -33.66 2.67
CA GLU A 801 -64.71 -34.80 2.35
C GLU A 801 -64.49 -34.94 0.83
N GLN A 802 -65.53 -34.66 0.02
CA GLN A 802 -65.40 -34.64 -1.44
C GLN A 802 -64.56 -33.45 -1.92
N ILE A 803 -64.69 -32.28 -1.28
CA ILE A 803 -63.87 -31.09 -1.58
C ILE A 803 -62.40 -31.36 -1.24
N VAL A 804 -62.11 -31.91 -0.07
CA VAL A 804 -60.77 -32.40 0.30
C VAL A 804 -60.26 -33.46 -0.69
N GLY A 805 -61.16 -34.31 -1.21
CA GLY A 805 -60.88 -35.26 -2.28
C GLY A 805 -60.52 -34.63 -3.63
N GLU A 806 -60.99 -33.43 -3.95
CA GLU A 806 -60.55 -32.67 -5.14
C GLU A 806 -59.23 -31.92 -4.88
N ILE A 807 -59.08 -31.30 -3.70
CA ILE A 807 -57.83 -30.63 -3.27
C ILE A 807 -56.65 -31.61 -3.35
N ASN A 808 -56.82 -32.85 -2.85
CA ASN A 808 -55.79 -33.88 -2.88
C ASN A 808 -55.42 -34.39 -4.30
N LYS A 809 -56.16 -34.01 -5.36
CA LYS A 809 -55.77 -34.24 -6.76
C LYS A 809 -54.99 -33.06 -7.37
N LYS A 810 -55.01 -31.92 -6.69
CA LYS A 810 -54.32 -30.67 -7.05
C LYS A 810 -53.16 -30.35 -6.09
N LEU A 811 -52.79 -31.33 -5.25
CA LEU A 811 -51.69 -31.25 -4.30
C LEU A 811 -50.77 -32.46 -4.54
N GLU A 812 -49.60 -32.21 -5.11
CA GLU A 812 -48.54 -33.20 -5.33
C GLU A 812 -47.40 -33.00 -4.30
N GLY A 813 -46.78 -34.10 -3.87
CA GLY A 813 -45.78 -34.11 -2.79
C GLY A 813 -46.36 -34.08 -1.36
N ALA A 814 -47.64 -33.72 -1.18
CA ALA A 814 -48.37 -33.80 0.09
C ALA A 814 -49.81 -34.28 -0.07
N GLN A 815 -50.50 -34.52 1.04
CA GLN A 815 -51.93 -34.81 1.12
C GLN A 815 -52.49 -34.17 2.39
N VAL A 816 -53.77 -33.79 2.39
CA VAL A 816 -54.51 -33.22 3.53
C VAL A 816 -55.68 -34.10 3.95
N VAL A 817 -56.03 -34.07 5.23
CA VAL A 817 -57.16 -34.82 5.83
C VAL A 817 -58.10 -33.84 6.53
N LEU A 818 -59.41 -34.05 6.40
CA LEU A 818 -60.45 -33.24 7.04
C LEU A 818 -60.44 -33.45 8.56
N GLY A 819 -60.44 -32.35 9.33
CA GLY A 819 -60.54 -32.32 10.78
C GLY A 819 -61.97 -32.17 11.29
N GLU A 820 -62.19 -32.43 12.59
CA GLU A 820 -63.52 -32.39 13.23
C GLU A 820 -64.17 -30.99 13.26
N ASP A 821 -63.38 -29.93 13.13
CA ASP A 821 -63.85 -28.54 13.06
C ASP A 821 -64.36 -28.13 11.66
N GLY A 822 -63.99 -28.91 10.62
CA GLY A 822 -64.23 -28.63 9.22
C GLY A 822 -63.10 -27.91 8.49
N SER A 823 -61.92 -27.78 9.09
CA SER A 823 -60.66 -27.49 8.38
C SER A 823 -60.07 -28.76 7.76
N ALA A 824 -59.00 -28.66 6.98
CA ALA A 824 -58.17 -29.81 6.61
C ALA A 824 -56.68 -29.48 6.76
N THR A 825 -55.87 -30.46 7.15
CA THR A 825 -54.41 -30.28 7.35
C THR A 825 -53.63 -31.50 6.89
N SER A 826 -52.35 -31.31 6.56
CA SER A 826 -51.44 -32.42 6.25
C SER A 826 -51.06 -33.21 7.51
N PRO A 827 -50.97 -34.56 7.46
CA PRO A 827 -50.54 -35.37 8.59
C PRO A 827 -49.18 -34.95 9.18
N VAL A 828 -49.08 -35.01 10.50
CA VAL A 828 -47.87 -34.70 11.27
C VAL A 828 -47.04 -35.98 11.46
N THR A 829 -45.83 -36.01 10.91
CA THR A 829 -44.89 -37.14 11.03
C THR A 829 -44.23 -37.18 12.41
N SER A 830 -44.35 -38.31 13.10
CA SER A 830 -43.65 -38.63 14.35
C SER A 830 -43.39 -40.13 14.43
N PHE A 831 -42.40 -40.55 15.23
CA PHE A 831 -41.95 -41.94 15.33
C PHE A 831 -42.10 -42.47 16.76
N THR A 832 -42.33 -43.77 16.89
CA THR A 832 -42.51 -44.46 18.18
C THR A 832 -41.19 -45.08 18.64
N ILE A 833 -40.69 -44.62 19.79
CA ILE A 833 -39.44 -45.06 20.39
C ILE A 833 -39.74 -45.92 21.62
N THR A 834 -39.34 -47.19 21.59
CA THR A 834 -39.63 -48.19 22.63
C THR A 834 -38.42 -48.39 23.54
N PHE A 835 -38.55 -48.06 24.82
CA PHE A 835 -37.51 -48.17 25.83
C PHE A 835 -37.62 -49.48 26.62
N ASP A 836 -36.68 -50.38 26.44
CA ASP A 836 -36.52 -51.64 27.19
C ASP A 836 -35.54 -51.45 28.37
N PRO A 837 -35.98 -51.56 29.63
CA PRO A 837 -35.11 -51.36 30.78
C PRO A 837 -34.07 -52.48 30.98
N ALA A 838 -34.06 -53.53 30.15
CA ALA A 838 -33.05 -54.58 30.08
C ALA A 838 -32.74 -55.24 31.44
N GLY A 839 -33.79 -55.50 32.23
CA GLY A 839 -33.69 -56.07 33.58
C GLY A 839 -33.50 -55.05 34.71
N GLY A 840 -33.60 -53.75 34.42
CA GLY A 840 -33.85 -52.70 35.41
C GLY A 840 -35.33 -52.34 35.58
N THR A 841 -35.58 -51.28 36.33
CA THR A 841 -36.90 -50.76 36.72
C THR A 841 -36.94 -49.24 36.48
N PHE A 842 -38.02 -48.72 35.88
CA PHE A 842 -38.26 -47.29 35.72
C PHE A 842 -38.50 -46.58 37.05
N SER A 843 -38.38 -45.25 37.07
CA SER A 843 -38.53 -44.40 38.27
C SER A 843 -39.89 -44.48 38.99
N ASP A 844 -40.91 -45.05 38.36
CA ASP A 844 -42.25 -45.29 38.93
C ASP A 844 -42.50 -46.75 39.36
N GLY A 845 -41.48 -47.62 39.27
CA GLY A 845 -41.55 -49.02 39.70
C GLY A 845 -41.92 -50.02 38.60
N ASP A 846 -42.16 -49.56 37.36
CA ASP A 846 -42.46 -50.41 36.21
C ASP A 846 -41.21 -51.12 35.66
N THR A 847 -41.38 -52.35 35.17
CA THR A 847 -40.32 -53.18 34.57
C THR A 847 -40.61 -53.55 33.12
N ASN A 848 -41.74 -53.13 32.56
CA ASN A 848 -42.15 -53.38 31.18
C ASN A 848 -41.60 -52.30 30.24
N SER A 849 -41.38 -52.64 28.97
CA SER A 849 -40.89 -51.67 27.97
C SER A 849 -41.88 -50.51 27.75
N ARG A 850 -41.37 -49.28 27.65
CA ARG A 850 -42.16 -48.04 27.59
C ARG A 850 -42.02 -47.32 26.25
N THR A 851 -43.13 -47.00 25.60
CA THR A 851 -43.14 -46.20 24.36
C THR A 851 -43.18 -44.70 24.65
N LEU A 852 -42.38 -43.92 23.91
CA LEU A 852 -42.47 -42.47 23.77
C LEU A 852 -42.60 -42.13 22.28
N THR A 853 -43.20 -40.99 21.94
CA THR A 853 -43.22 -40.47 20.55
C THR A 853 -42.23 -39.32 20.38
N THR A 854 -41.66 -39.20 19.18
CA THR A 854 -40.79 -38.07 18.81
C THR A 854 -41.58 -36.80 18.49
N ASN A 855 -40.88 -35.67 18.43
CA ASN A 855 -41.32 -34.51 17.64
C ASN A 855 -41.09 -34.76 16.12
N ASN A 856 -41.46 -33.81 15.27
CA ASN A 856 -41.28 -33.94 13.80
C ASN A 856 -39.81 -33.92 13.34
N GLU A 857 -38.85 -33.49 14.17
CA GLU A 857 -37.41 -33.63 13.88
C GLU A 857 -36.90 -35.05 14.20
N GLY A 858 -37.78 -35.95 14.64
CA GLY A 858 -37.41 -37.27 15.11
C GLY A 858 -36.78 -37.30 16.50
N LYS A 859 -36.84 -36.20 17.28
CA LYS A 859 -36.17 -36.09 18.59
C LYS A 859 -37.12 -36.35 19.77
N LEU A 860 -36.57 -36.73 20.93
CA LEU A 860 -37.34 -37.03 22.14
C LEU A 860 -37.23 -35.91 23.18
N LYS A 861 -38.38 -35.47 23.71
CA LYS A 861 -38.46 -34.42 24.73
C LYS A 861 -37.68 -34.72 26.02
N ALA A 862 -37.58 -36.00 26.39
CA ALA A 862 -36.80 -36.49 27.53
C ALA A 862 -36.54 -37.99 27.37
N LEU A 863 -35.44 -38.48 27.94
CA LEU A 863 -35.21 -39.93 28.08
C LEU A 863 -35.74 -40.43 29.44
N PRO A 864 -36.32 -41.64 29.52
CA PRO A 864 -36.74 -42.22 30.80
C PRO A 864 -35.57 -42.47 31.75
N THR A 865 -35.84 -42.47 33.06
CA THR A 865 -34.86 -42.88 34.08
C THR A 865 -35.12 -44.31 34.54
N VAL A 866 -34.07 -45.13 34.58
CA VAL A 866 -34.09 -46.53 35.06
C VAL A 866 -33.05 -46.77 36.14
N THR A 867 -33.28 -47.79 36.97
CA THR A 867 -32.38 -48.25 38.04
C THR A 867 -32.33 -49.78 38.08
N ARG A 868 -31.24 -50.37 38.57
CA ARG A 868 -31.10 -51.83 38.69
C ARG A 868 -30.21 -52.17 39.88
N GLU A 869 -30.68 -53.02 40.78
CA GLU A 869 -29.98 -53.33 42.03
C GLU A 869 -28.62 -54.01 41.74
N GLY A 870 -27.53 -53.39 42.21
CA GLY A 870 -26.16 -53.89 42.02
C GLY A 870 -25.48 -53.48 40.71
N TYR A 871 -26.10 -52.64 39.87
CA TYR A 871 -25.55 -52.21 38.57
C TYR A 871 -25.53 -50.68 38.43
N THR A 872 -24.57 -50.17 37.66
CA THR A 872 -24.53 -48.75 37.23
C THR A 872 -25.23 -48.61 35.88
N PHE A 873 -26.05 -47.57 35.71
CA PHE A 873 -26.67 -47.26 34.41
C PHE A 873 -25.70 -46.48 33.52
N GLU A 874 -25.26 -47.11 32.43
CA GLU A 874 -24.30 -46.52 31.49
C GLU A 874 -24.97 -45.65 30.42
N GLY A 875 -26.24 -45.95 30.09
CA GLY A 875 -27.04 -45.17 29.17
C GLY A 875 -28.07 -45.99 28.39
N TRP A 876 -28.79 -45.30 27.52
CA TRP A 876 -29.74 -45.87 26.56
C TRP A 876 -29.05 -46.11 25.22
N TYR A 877 -29.26 -47.28 24.60
CA TYR A 877 -28.60 -47.68 23.37
C TYR A 877 -29.57 -48.24 22.33
N ALA A 878 -29.42 -47.85 21.07
CA ALA A 878 -30.20 -48.36 19.94
C ALA A 878 -29.30 -48.98 18.86
N SER A 879 -29.73 -50.10 18.29
CA SER A 879 -28.97 -50.83 17.27
C SER A 879 -28.77 -49.98 16.02
N GLY A 880 -27.50 -49.76 15.62
CA GLY A 880 -27.14 -48.91 14.48
C GLY A 880 -27.00 -47.42 14.78
N ILE A 881 -27.50 -46.93 15.92
CA ILE A 881 -27.37 -45.53 16.36
C ILE A 881 -26.27 -45.39 17.43
N GLY A 882 -26.12 -46.39 18.30
CA GLY A 882 -25.20 -46.33 19.44
C GLY A 882 -25.88 -45.83 20.70
N GLN A 883 -25.17 -45.07 21.53
CA GLN A 883 -25.76 -44.42 22.71
C GLN A 883 -26.64 -43.25 22.29
N ILE A 884 -27.84 -43.15 22.84
CA ILE A 884 -28.79 -42.07 22.54
C ILE A 884 -28.85 -41.02 23.64
N ASP A 885 -29.21 -39.81 23.25
CA ASP A 885 -29.54 -38.66 24.10
C ASP A 885 -30.90 -38.04 23.68
N VAL A 886 -31.22 -36.83 24.14
CA VAL A 886 -32.45 -36.12 23.75
C VAL A 886 -32.34 -35.43 22.37
N ASN A 887 -31.13 -35.24 21.85
CA ASN A 887 -30.85 -34.59 20.57
C ASN A 887 -30.85 -35.58 19.40
N THR A 888 -30.82 -36.88 19.71
CA THR A 888 -30.83 -38.00 18.76
C THR A 888 -32.09 -37.98 17.89
N THR A 889 -31.92 -37.74 16.59
CA THR A 889 -32.98 -37.83 15.57
C THR A 889 -33.18 -39.28 15.14
N PHE A 890 -34.38 -39.80 15.37
CA PHE A 890 -34.89 -41.05 14.81
C PHE A 890 -35.66 -40.75 13.52
N THR A 891 -35.45 -41.53 12.46
CA THR A 891 -36.16 -41.40 11.17
C THR A 891 -37.19 -42.51 10.93
N GLN A 892 -37.43 -43.34 11.95
CA GLN A 892 -38.36 -44.47 11.95
C GLN A 892 -38.63 -44.93 13.39
N ASP A 893 -39.68 -45.73 13.59
CA ASP A 893 -39.92 -46.45 14.83
C ASP A 893 -38.67 -47.29 15.22
N THR A 894 -38.27 -47.18 16.49
CA THR A 894 -36.97 -47.66 16.98
C THR A 894 -37.10 -48.26 18.38
N THR A 895 -36.36 -49.33 18.67
CA THR A 895 -36.24 -49.89 20.04
C THR A 895 -34.87 -49.57 20.63
N VAL A 896 -34.88 -49.24 21.91
CA VAL A 896 -33.75 -48.71 22.69
C VAL A 896 -33.65 -49.51 24.00
N SER A 897 -32.50 -50.11 24.29
CA SER A 897 -32.30 -50.89 25.52
C SER A 897 -31.34 -50.19 26.49
N ALA A 898 -31.54 -50.40 27.79
CA ALA A 898 -30.66 -49.89 28.85
C ALA A 898 -29.36 -50.71 28.94
N SER A 899 -28.22 -50.02 29.09
CA SER A 899 -26.91 -50.63 29.33
C SER A 899 -26.49 -50.52 30.80
N TRP A 900 -25.83 -51.57 31.30
CA TRP A 900 -25.59 -51.81 32.72
C TRP A 900 -24.17 -52.32 32.99
N ASP A 901 -23.38 -51.61 33.80
CA ASP A 901 -22.12 -52.14 34.36
C ASP A 901 -22.36 -52.84 35.71
N SER A 902 -21.60 -53.90 35.98
CA SER A 902 -21.69 -54.78 37.15
C SER A 902 -20.52 -54.64 38.14
N SER A 903 -19.57 -53.73 37.89
CA SER A 903 -18.28 -53.65 38.58
C SER A 903 -18.30 -53.34 40.09
N ASN A 904 -19.47 -53.09 40.70
CA ASN A 904 -19.61 -52.66 42.09
C ASN A 904 -20.53 -53.55 42.95
N SER A 905 -20.36 -54.87 42.86
CA SER A 905 -21.01 -55.82 43.76
C SER A 905 -20.25 -55.99 45.09
N SER A 906 -20.85 -55.61 46.22
CA SER A 906 -20.38 -56.00 47.56
C SER A 906 -21.53 -56.46 48.45
N SER A 907 -21.66 -57.78 48.61
CA SER A 907 -22.70 -58.44 49.40
C SER A 907 -22.47 -58.29 50.91
N GLY A 908 -23.54 -58.11 51.69
CA GLY A 908 -23.47 -58.00 53.15
C GLY A 908 -23.59 -59.34 53.90
N GLY A 909 -23.39 -59.29 55.23
CA GLY A 909 -23.88 -60.31 56.18
C GLY A 909 -22.83 -61.20 56.85
N GLY A 910 -22.36 -60.81 58.04
CA GLY A 910 -21.55 -61.68 58.91
C GLY A 910 -21.12 -60.96 60.20
N SER A 911 -21.71 -61.32 61.35
CA SER A 911 -21.53 -60.60 62.62
C SER A 911 -20.80 -61.43 63.68
N SER A 912 -19.79 -60.85 64.33
CA SER A 912 -19.60 -60.84 65.81
C SER A 912 -18.19 -60.34 66.22
N GLY A 913 -18.03 -59.95 67.50
CA GLY A 913 -16.73 -59.94 68.18
C GLY A 913 -15.86 -58.68 68.05
N GLY A 914 -16.32 -57.52 68.57
CA GLY A 914 -15.62 -56.24 68.47
C GLY A 914 -14.24 -56.15 69.17
N GLY A 915 -13.41 -55.17 68.75
CA GLY A 915 -12.02 -55.06 69.22
C GLY A 915 -11.23 -53.77 68.93
N GLY A 916 -11.89 -52.62 68.70
CA GLY A 916 -11.26 -51.27 68.78
C GLY A 916 -10.26 -50.86 67.68
N GLY A 917 -10.69 -50.00 66.76
CA GLY A 917 -9.83 -49.27 65.81
C GLY A 917 -10.66 -48.23 65.07
N SER A 918 -10.25 -46.95 65.07
CA SER A 918 -11.08 -45.84 64.59
C SER A 918 -10.70 -45.38 63.19
N SER A 919 -11.71 -45.07 62.37
CA SER A 919 -11.75 -44.07 61.28
C SER A 919 -10.55 -43.95 60.31
N SER A 920 -10.73 -43.96 58.98
CA SER A 920 -11.72 -43.12 58.31
C SER A 920 -12.23 -43.70 56.97
N SER A 921 -13.53 -43.56 56.72
CA SER A 921 -14.13 -43.78 55.40
C SER A 921 -13.85 -42.59 54.48
N SER A 922 -13.19 -42.80 53.35
CA SER A 922 -12.99 -41.74 52.36
C SER A 922 -14.31 -41.45 51.63
N SER A 923 -14.98 -40.36 52.00
CA SER A 923 -16.19 -39.88 51.32
C SER A 923 -15.91 -39.60 49.85
N ARG A 924 -16.72 -40.20 48.96
CA ARG A 924 -16.83 -39.78 47.56
C ARG A 924 -17.88 -38.69 47.44
N TYR A 925 -17.57 -37.69 46.62
CA TYR A 925 -18.43 -36.55 46.31
C TYR A 925 -18.80 -36.60 44.82
N SER A 926 -19.98 -36.10 44.46
CA SER A 926 -20.47 -36.11 43.08
C SER A 926 -20.10 -34.84 42.32
N VAL A 927 -19.98 -34.97 41.00
CA VAL A 927 -19.77 -33.86 40.05
C VAL A 927 -21.00 -33.79 39.16
N SER A 928 -21.70 -32.65 39.15
CA SER A 928 -22.85 -32.42 38.28
C SER A 928 -22.55 -31.37 37.21
N VAL A 929 -22.78 -31.71 35.96
CA VAL A 929 -22.71 -30.77 34.83
C VAL A 929 -24.07 -30.07 34.69
N SER A 930 -24.07 -28.75 34.52
CA SER A 930 -25.26 -27.95 34.20
C SER A 930 -25.63 -28.08 32.72
N SER A 931 -26.90 -27.85 32.38
CA SER A 931 -27.35 -27.84 30.98
C SER A 931 -26.68 -26.72 30.18
N THR A 932 -26.12 -27.05 29.02
CA THR A 932 -25.45 -26.13 28.10
C THR A 932 -26.19 -26.10 26.75
N SER A 933 -25.99 -25.02 25.98
CA SER A 933 -26.47 -24.87 24.60
C SER A 933 -25.30 -24.60 23.67
N ASN A 934 -25.40 -25.01 22.40
CA ASN A 934 -24.39 -24.81 21.36
C ASN A 934 -23.03 -25.49 21.66
N GLY A 935 -23.06 -26.51 22.50
CA GLY A 935 -21.92 -27.31 22.89
C GLY A 935 -22.27 -28.25 24.04
N SER A 936 -21.40 -29.24 24.24
CA SER A 936 -21.57 -30.33 25.19
C SER A 936 -20.42 -30.42 26.17
N VAL A 937 -20.71 -30.83 27.40
CA VAL A 937 -19.74 -30.98 28.49
C VAL A 937 -19.91 -32.34 29.16
N SER A 938 -18.81 -33.03 29.41
CA SER A 938 -18.76 -34.32 30.08
C SER A 938 -17.69 -34.34 31.17
N VAL A 939 -17.85 -35.18 32.19
CA VAL A 939 -16.90 -35.28 33.31
C VAL A 939 -16.60 -36.73 33.67
N SER A 940 -15.34 -37.01 33.98
CA SER A 940 -14.86 -38.35 34.33
C SER A 940 -13.77 -38.29 35.43
N PRO A 941 -13.93 -39.00 36.56
CA PRO A 941 -15.13 -39.74 36.98
C PRO A 941 -16.23 -38.80 37.48
N LYS A 942 -17.50 -39.19 37.28
CA LYS A 942 -18.69 -38.44 37.79
C LYS A 942 -18.78 -38.38 39.34
N SER A 943 -17.93 -39.10 40.06
CA SER A 943 -17.71 -38.93 41.50
C SER A 943 -16.30 -39.31 41.92
N ALA A 944 -15.73 -38.59 42.89
CA ALA A 944 -14.35 -38.75 43.34
C ALA A 944 -14.20 -38.51 44.86
N SER A 945 -13.21 -39.11 45.49
CA SER A 945 -12.82 -38.76 46.87
C SER A 945 -11.99 -37.48 46.89
N LYS A 946 -12.00 -36.73 48.00
CA LYS A 946 -11.17 -35.51 48.15
C LYS A 946 -9.71 -35.78 47.77
N GLY A 947 -9.11 -34.88 47.00
CA GLY A 947 -7.71 -35.00 46.56
C GLY A 947 -7.51 -35.96 45.38
N LYS A 948 -8.55 -36.23 44.59
CA LYS A 948 -8.46 -36.95 43.31
C LYS A 948 -8.85 -36.05 42.15
N THR A 949 -8.12 -36.17 41.06
CA THR A 949 -8.37 -35.44 39.80
C THR A 949 -9.68 -35.90 39.17
N VAL A 950 -10.43 -34.95 38.62
CA VAL A 950 -11.56 -35.17 37.72
C VAL A 950 -11.26 -34.43 36.43
N THR A 951 -11.40 -35.11 35.29
CA THR A 951 -11.29 -34.50 33.96
C THR A 951 -12.66 -34.04 33.48
N ILE A 952 -12.71 -32.82 32.95
CA ILE A 952 -13.81 -32.23 32.19
C ILE A 952 -13.42 -32.32 30.72
N THR A 953 -14.31 -32.76 29.85
CA THR A 953 -14.14 -32.69 28.39
C THR A 953 -15.29 -31.90 27.79
N VAL A 954 -14.94 -30.80 27.12
CA VAL A 954 -15.86 -29.90 26.42
C VAL A 954 -15.78 -30.13 24.93
N LYS A 955 -16.91 -30.00 24.22
CA LYS A 955 -16.99 -30.05 22.76
C LYS A 955 -18.05 -29.04 22.32
N PRO A 956 -17.66 -27.86 21.81
CA PRO A 956 -18.56 -26.94 21.15
C PRO A 956 -19.28 -27.59 19.95
N ASP A 957 -20.44 -27.04 19.58
CA ASP A 957 -21.11 -27.40 18.33
C ASP A 957 -20.50 -26.62 17.15
N ALA A 958 -20.84 -27.00 15.91
CA ALA A 958 -20.26 -26.38 14.72
C ALA A 958 -20.65 -24.90 14.62
N GLY A 959 -19.66 -24.02 14.45
CA GLY A 959 -19.84 -22.56 14.47
C GLY A 959 -19.87 -21.93 15.87
N TYR A 960 -19.48 -22.68 16.91
CA TYR A 960 -19.39 -22.20 18.29
C TYR A 960 -18.04 -22.54 18.93
N GLU A 961 -17.61 -21.75 19.91
CA GLU A 961 -16.43 -22.01 20.73
C GLU A 961 -16.75 -21.90 22.24
N LEU A 962 -15.84 -22.37 23.10
CA LEU A 962 -16.02 -22.29 24.54
C LEU A 962 -15.82 -20.85 25.02
N ASP A 963 -16.84 -20.29 25.65
CA ASP A 963 -16.87 -18.90 26.14
C ASP A 963 -16.45 -18.86 27.62
N GLU A 964 -17.26 -19.43 28.52
CA GLU A 964 -16.96 -19.59 29.95
C GLU A 964 -16.88 -21.09 30.33
N LEU A 965 -16.03 -21.43 31.31
CA LEU A 965 -16.05 -22.73 32.01
C LEU A 965 -15.86 -22.49 33.52
N THR A 966 -16.96 -22.42 34.26
CA THR A 966 -16.95 -22.25 35.72
C THR A 966 -17.16 -23.57 36.46
N VAL A 967 -16.40 -23.80 37.53
CA VAL A 967 -16.46 -24.99 38.37
C VAL A 967 -16.56 -24.56 39.83
N THR A 968 -17.66 -24.88 40.49
CA THR A 968 -17.94 -24.43 41.87
C THR A 968 -18.18 -25.59 42.83
N ASP A 969 -17.90 -25.35 44.10
CA ASP A 969 -18.07 -26.32 45.19
C ASP A 969 -19.55 -26.40 45.70
N LYS A 970 -19.77 -26.93 46.91
CA LYS A 970 -21.11 -27.03 47.51
C LYS A 970 -21.65 -25.72 48.11
N ASP A 971 -20.79 -24.75 48.42
CA ASP A 971 -21.16 -23.46 49.00
C ASP A 971 -21.26 -22.37 47.91
N GLY A 972 -20.63 -22.62 46.76
CA GLY A 972 -20.64 -21.75 45.57
C GLY A 972 -19.27 -21.17 45.23
N ASP A 973 -18.26 -21.43 46.07
CA ASP A 973 -16.88 -20.98 45.85
C ASP A 973 -16.26 -21.68 44.62
N GLU A 974 -15.46 -20.94 43.85
CA GLU A 974 -14.82 -21.47 42.65
C GLU A 974 -13.65 -22.41 42.95
N ILE A 975 -13.53 -23.43 42.10
CA ILE A 975 -12.49 -24.45 42.14
C ILE A 975 -11.61 -24.24 40.92
N SER A 976 -10.32 -23.99 41.16
CA SER A 976 -9.36 -23.76 40.08
C SER A 976 -9.27 -24.98 39.14
N VAL A 977 -9.33 -24.71 37.83
CA VAL A 977 -9.18 -25.70 36.75
C VAL A 977 -7.82 -25.57 36.06
N GLU A 978 -7.23 -26.71 35.73
CA GLU A 978 -6.01 -26.84 34.94
C GLU A 978 -6.38 -27.29 33.52
N ARG A 979 -6.03 -26.52 32.49
CA ARG A 979 -6.28 -26.86 31.07
C ARG A 979 -5.24 -27.86 30.58
N GLU A 980 -5.68 -29.06 30.16
CA GLU A 980 -4.83 -30.07 29.52
C GLU A 980 -4.75 -29.87 28.00
N SER A 981 -5.85 -29.45 27.38
CA SER A 981 -5.97 -29.09 25.95
C SER A 981 -7.21 -28.24 25.72
N ASP A 982 -7.43 -27.75 24.50
CA ASP A 982 -8.56 -26.86 24.15
C ASP A 982 -9.94 -27.45 24.47
N THR A 983 -10.04 -28.79 24.43
CA THR A 983 -11.24 -29.55 24.77
C THR A 983 -11.18 -30.24 26.15
N LYS A 984 -10.12 -30.05 26.95
CA LYS A 984 -9.93 -30.79 28.22
C LYS A 984 -9.35 -29.95 29.35
N TYR A 985 -9.98 -30.10 30.51
CA TYR A 985 -9.63 -29.41 31.74
C TYR A 985 -9.66 -30.44 32.89
N THR A 986 -8.97 -30.18 33.99
CA THR A 986 -9.06 -30.99 35.21
C THR A 986 -9.22 -30.11 36.44
N PHE A 987 -9.73 -30.70 37.53
CA PHE A 987 -9.69 -30.09 38.85
C PHE A 987 -9.45 -31.17 39.92
N THR A 988 -8.97 -30.76 41.09
CA THR A 988 -8.83 -31.65 42.26
C THR A 988 -10.10 -31.62 43.10
N MET A 989 -10.72 -32.79 43.33
CA MET A 989 -11.99 -32.89 44.05
C MET A 989 -11.88 -32.34 45.49
N PRO A 990 -12.77 -31.43 45.92
CA PRO A 990 -12.81 -30.88 47.28
C PRO A 990 -13.51 -31.84 48.26
N SER A 991 -13.75 -31.37 49.49
CA SER A 991 -14.60 -32.03 50.50
C SER A 991 -16.10 -31.71 50.33
N GLY A 992 -16.58 -31.61 49.10
CA GLY A 992 -17.94 -31.20 48.77
C GLY A 992 -18.38 -31.67 47.38
N LYS A 993 -19.69 -31.60 47.11
CA LYS A 993 -20.23 -31.74 45.74
C LYS A 993 -19.61 -30.65 44.86
N VAL A 994 -19.40 -30.95 43.59
CA VAL A 994 -18.96 -29.98 42.57
C VAL A 994 -20.01 -29.79 41.49
N THR A 995 -20.13 -28.57 40.99
CA THR A 995 -20.96 -28.20 39.83
C THR A 995 -20.07 -27.64 38.73
N VAL A 996 -20.23 -28.11 37.50
CA VAL A 996 -19.55 -27.60 36.30
C VAL A 996 -20.58 -26.91 35.42
N LYS A 997 -20.27 -25.72 34.92
CA LYS A 997 -21.03 -24.98 33.90
C LYS A 997 -20.11 -24.65 32.74
N ALA A 998 -20.66 -24.54 31.54
CA ALA A 998 -20.00 -23.88 30.44
C ALA A 998 -20.99 -23.07 29.61
N THR A 999 -20.51 -22.02 28.97
CA THR A 999 -21.20 -21.29 27.89
C THR A 999 -20.44 -21.50 26.59
N PHE A 1000 -21.15 -21.33 25.47
CA PHE A 1000 -20.57 -21.44 24.14
C PHE A 1000 -21.02 -20.26 23.28
N ALA A 1001 -20.08 -19.41 22.89
CA ALA A 1001 -20.33 -18.25 22.03
C ALA A 1001 -20.37 -18.69 20.56
N LYS A 1002 -21.22 -18.05 19.73
CA LYS A 1002 -21.16 -18.24 18.27
C LYS A 1002 -19.83 -17.66 17.80
N VAL A 1003 -19.03 -18.47 17.10
CA VAL A 1003 -17.83 -18.00 16.41
C VAL A 1003 -18.30 -16.93 15.42
N SER A 1004 -17.85 -15.69 15.61
CA SER A 1004 -18.06 -14.63 14.62
C SER A 1004 -17.39 -15.06 13.32
N GLU A 1005 -18.09 -14.96 12.19
CA GLU A 1005 -17.67 -15.58 10.94
C GLU A 1005 -16.27 -15.12 10.52
N GLN A 1006 -15.30 -16.01 10.75
CA GLN A 1006 -13.94 -15.93 10.23
C GLN A 1006 -13.89 -16.76 8.94
N PRO A 1007 -13.23 -16.25 7.88
CA PRO A 1007 -13.09 -17.01 6.64
C PRO A 1007 -12.31 -18.32 6.87
N GLU A 1008 -12.66 -19.34 6.09
CA GLU A 1008 -12.00 -20.65 6.06
C GLU A 1008 -10.45 -20.53 6.05
N PRO A 1009 -9.72 -21.24 6.93
CA PRO A 1009 -8.27 -21.15 7.03
C PRO A 1009 -7.56 -21.43 5.69
N GLY A 1010 -7.04 -20.35 5.08
CA GLY A 1010 -6.38 -20.37 3.76
C GLY A 1010 -7.07 -19.52 2.69
N SER A 1011 -8.29 -19.01 2.94
CA SER A 1011 -8.95 -18.03 2.07
C SER A 1011 -8.68 -16.60 2.55
N MET A 1012 -7.70 -15.92 1.93
CA MET A 1012 -7.43 -14.49 2.14
C MET A 1012 -8.55 -13.65 1.50
N ALA A 1013 -9.66 -13.48 2.21
CA ALA A 1013 -10.87 -12.79 1.75
C ALA A 1013 -10.91 -11.27 2.06
N PHE A 1014 -9.78 -10.68 2.50
CA PHE A 1014 -9.70 -9.27 2.85
C PHE A 1014 -9.53 -8.39 1.60
N THR A 1015 -10.56 -7.61 1.27
CA THR A 1015 -10.61 -6.79 0.04
C THR A 1015 -9.64 -5.59 0.09
N ASP A 1016 -9.22 -5.21 1.29
CA ASP A 1016 -8.27 -4.13 1.59
C ASP A 1016 -6.82 -4.61 1.76
N VAL A 1017 -6.51 -5.89 1.48
CA VAL A 1017 -5.17 -6.47 1.62
C VAL A 1017 -4.68 -6.99 0.27
N ALA A 1018 -4.24 -6.06 -0.58
CA ALA A 1018 -3.72 -6.35 -1.92
C ALA A 1018 -2.49 -7.28 -1.89
N SER A 1019 -2.40 -8.21 -2.84
CA SER A 1019 -1.30 -9.19 -2.95
C SER A 1019 0.09 -8.61 -3.24
N SER A 1020 0.17 -7.34 -3.60
CA SER A 1020 1.40 -6.57 -3.77
C SER A 1020 1.79 -5.72 -2.54
N ALA A 1021 0.96 -5.67 -1.50
CA ALA A 1021 1.24 -4.86 -0.32
C ALA A 1021 2.34 -5.48 0.56
N TYR A 1022 3.23 -4.65 1.12
CA TYR A 1022 4.37 -5.11 1.94
C TYR A 1022 3.97 -5.93 3.18
N TYR A 1023 2.71 -5.81 3.62
CA TYR A 1023 2.13 -6.52 4.75
C TYR A 1023 1.36 -7.79 4.35
N TYR A 1024 1.20 -8.13 3.06
CA TYR A 1024 0.32 -9.22 2.62
C TYR A 1024 0.63 -10.57 3.30
N ASP A 1025 1.89 -11.04 3.22
CA ASP A 1025 2.31 -12.30 3.84
C ASP A 1025 2.24 -12.25 5.37
N ALA A 1026 2.49 -11.08 5.96
CA ALA A 1026 2.41 -10.88 7.41
C ALA A 1026 0.97 -10.88 7.94
N VAL A 1027 0.03 -10.29 7.20
CA VAL A 1027 -1.42 -10.37 7.46
C VAL A 1027 -1.88 -11.81 7.34
N LYS A 1028 -1.53 -12.47 6.23
CA LYS A 1028 -1.86 -13.88 5.99
C LYS A 1028 -1.37 -14.78 7.12
N TRP A 1029 -0.09 -14.68 7.48
CA TRP A 1029 0.49 -15.41 8.61
C TRP A 1029 -0.23 -15.11 9.93
N ALA A 1030 -0.49 -13.84 10.25
CA ALA A 1030 -1.13 -13.47 11.51
C ALA A 1030 -2.57 -13.99 11.63
N VAL A 1031 -3.26 -14.17 10.51
CA VAL A 1031 -4.61 -14.77 10.45
C VAL A 1031 -4.50 -16.30 10.49
N GLU A 1032 -3.62 -16.92 9.71
CA GLU A 1032 -3.37 -18.37 9.70
C GLU A 1032 -2.86 -18.91 11.05
N GLN A 1033 -2.19 -18.08 11.86
CA GLN A 1033 -1.74 -18.43 13.22
C GLN A 1033 -2.73 -17.99 14.33
N GLY A 1034 -3.88 -17.41 14.00
CA GLY A 1034 -4.87 -16.96 14.99
C GLY A 1034 -4.42 -15.78 15.87
N ILE A 1035 -3.39 -15.04 15.45
CA ILE A 1035 -2.85 -13.89 16.18
C ILE A 1035 -3.83 -12.72 16.13
N THR A 1036 -4.45 -12.48 14.97
CA THR A 1036 -5.50 -11.45 14.80
C THR A 1036 -6.49 -11.82 13.71
N SER A 1037 -7.76 -11.46 13.91
CA SER A 1037 -8.82 -11.51 12.92
C SER A 1037 -8.76 -10.29 11.98
N GLY A 1038 -9.62 -10.24 10.97
CA GLY A 1038 -10.04 -8.96 10.38
C GLY A 1038 -10.79 -8.07 11.38
N ILE A 1039 -11.08 -6.83 10.98
CA ILE A 1039 -12.02 -5.95 11.68
C ILE A 1039 -13.48 -6.23 11.25
N THR A 1040 -13.66 -6.82 10.07
CA THR A 1040 -14.88 -7.50 9.61
C THR A 1040 -14.46 -8.85 8.99
N ALA A 1041 -15.42 -9.62 8.45
CA ALA A 1041 -15.12 -10.85 7.69
C ALA A 1041 -14.32 -10.59 6.39
N THR A 1042 -14.42 -9.39 5.81
CA THR A 1042 -13.86 -9.01 4.49
C THR A 1042 -12.92 -7.80 4.53
N THR A 1043 -12.67 -7.22 5.71
CA THR A 1043 -11.80 -6.04 5.89
C THR A 1043 -10.81 -6.28 7.03
N PHE A 1044 -9.52 -6.12 6.76
CA PHE A 1044 -8.46 -6.27 7.78
C PHE A 1044 -8.13 -4.96 8.50
N GLY A 1045 -8.31 -3.82 7.84
CA GLY A 1045 -7.91 -2.49 8.30
C GLY A 1045 -6.39 -2.33 8.46
N PRO A 1046 -5.54 -2.60 7.45
CA PRO A 1046 -4.09 -2.61 7.61
C PRO A 1046 -3.51 -1.24 7.98
N ASP A 1047 -4.11 -0.16 7.50
CA ASP A 1047 -3.68 1.22 7.81
C ASP A 1047 -4.40 1.82 9.04
N ALA A 1048 -5.32 1.07 9.66
CA ALA A 1048 -5.94 1.49 10.92
C ALA A 1048 -4.91 1.48 12.06
N SER A 1049 -4.85 2.58 12.82
CA SER A 1049 -3.98 2.72 13.98
C SER A 1049 -4.42 1.79 15.13
N CYS A 1050 -3.47 1.09 15.74
CA CYS A 1050 -3.75 0.16 16.84
C CYS A 1050 -3.74 0.83 18.22
N THR A 1051 -4.48 0.26 19.16
CA THR A 1051 -4.36 0.58 20.59
C THR A 1051 -3.26 -0.25 21.26
N ARG A 1052 -2.79 0.20 22.43
CA ARG A 1052 -1.84 -0.54 23.28
C ARG A 1052 -2.35 -1.91 23.69
N ALA A 1053 -3.66 -2.05 23.93
CA ALA A 1053 -4.30 -3.34 24.23
C ALA A 1053 -4.24 -4.32 23.04
N GLN A 1054 -4.52 -3.85 21.82
CA GLN A 1054 -4.45 -4.68 20.61
C GLN A 1054 -3.02 -5.18 20.37
N MET A 1055 -2.04 -4.27 20.45
CA MET A 1055 -0.62 -4.61 20.28
C MET A 1055 -0.15 -5.71 21.25
N VAL A 1056 -0.44 -5.56 22.55
CA VAL A 1056 -0.06 -6.56 23.55
C VAL A 1056 -0.84 -7.87 23.36
N SER A 1057 -2.10 -7.82 22.91
CA SER A 1057 -2.90 -9.02 22.60
C SER A 1057 -2.34 -9.82 21.43
N PHE A 1058 -1.87 -9.15 20.37
CA PHE A 1058 -1.26 -9.83 19.22
C PHE A 1058 0.09 -10.45 19.62
N LEU A 1059 0.94 -9.72 20.34
CA LEU A 1059 2.22 -10.22 20.84
C LEU A 1059 2.05 -11.43 21.80
N TRP A 1060 1.03 -11.42 22.67
CA TRP A 1060 0.69 -12.53 23.55
C TRP A 1060 0.25 -13.78 22.79
N ARG A 1061 -0.62 -13.64 21.78
CA ARG A 1061 -1.05 -14.76 20.93
C ARG A 1061 0.09 -15.31 20.07
N ALA A 1062 0.94 -14.44 19.53
CA ALA A 1062 2.16 -14.86 18.82
C ALA A 1062 3.13 -15.67 19.71
N ASN A 1063 3.12 -15.42 21.02
CA ASN A 1063 3.84 -16.20 22.03
C ASN A 1063 3.09 -17.46 22.51
N GLY A 1064 1.97 -17.84 21.89
CA GLY A 1064 1.19 -19.03 22.23
C GLY A 1064 0.17 -18.85 23.37
N SER A 1065 -0.28 -17.61 23.61
CA SER A 1065 -1.25 -17.24 24.66
C SER A 1065 -0.91 -17.77 26.07
N PRO A 1066 0.33 -17.60 26.57
CA PRO A 1066 0.77 -18.14 27.85
C PRO A 1066 0.01 -17.51 29.04
N LYS A 1067 -0.49 -18.37 29.93
CA LYS A 1067 -1.18 -17.96 31.16
C LYS A 1067 -0.23 -17.26 32.13
N ALA A 1068 -0.67 -16.13 32.70
CA ALA A 1068 0.01 -15.41 33.76
C ALA A 1068 -0.45 -15.86 35.17
N ALA A 1069 0.37 -15.60 36.18
CA ALA A 1069 0.07 -15.82 37.59
C ALA A 1069 0.18 -14.53 38.45
N GLY A 1070 0.57 -13.41 37.85
CA GLY A 1070 0.62 -12.10 38.52
C GLY A 1070 -0.77 -11.50 38.78
N ALA A 1071 -0.88 -10.71 39.85
CA ALA A 1071 -2.07 -9.88 40.09
C ALA A 1071 -2.01 -8.61 39.23
N ASN A 1072 -3.18 -8.13 38.76
CA ASN A 1072 -3.26 -6.91 37.95
C ASN A 1072 -2.86 -5.66 38.76
N PRO A 1073 -1.83 -4.89 38.35
CA PRO A 1073 -1.48 -3.63 39.01
C PRO A 1073 -2.30 -2.43 38.52
N PHE A 1074 -3.02 -2.54 37.40
CA PHE A 1074 -3.60 -1.40 36.68
C PHE A 1074 -5.09 -1.23 36.95
N THR A 1075 -5.50 -0.02 37.35
CA THR A 1075 -6.91 0.29 37.67
C THR A 1075 -7.80 0.51 36.44
N ASP A 1076 -7.20 0.67 35.27
CA ASP A 1076 -7.87 0.86 33.97
C ASP A 1076 -7.91 -0.40 33.09
N VAL A 1077 -7.59 -1.57 33.68
CA VAL A 1077 -7.63 -2.88 33.03
C VAL A 1077 -8.61 -3.76 33.80
N SER A 1078 -9.80 -3.98 33.24
CA SER A 1078 -10.87 -4.75 33.90
C SER A 1078 -10.72 -6.25 33.64
N ALA A 1079 -11.22 -7.08 34.58
CA ALA A 1079 -11.08 -8.54 34.54
C ALA A 1079 -11.90 -9.23 33.42
N ASP A 1080 -12.90 -8.53 32.89
CA ASP A 1080 -13.74 -8.91 31.74
C ASP A 1080 -13.22 -8.38 30.40
N ALA A 1081 -12.09 -7.66 30.38
CA ALA A 1081 -11.53 -7.11 29.15
C ALA A 1081 -10.78 -8.18 28.33
N TYR A 1082 -10.99 -8.23 27.01
CA TYR A 1082 -10.38 -9.23 26.10
C TYR A 1082 -8.84 -9.29 26.13
N TYR A 1083 -8.19 -8.24 26.66
CA TYR A 1083 -6.74 -8.09 26.78
C TYR A 1083 -6.20 -8.33 28.20
N TYR A 1084 -7.05 -8.72 29.16
CA TYR A 1084 -6.68 -8.88 30.57
C TYR A 1084 -5.48 -9.82 30.77
N ASP A 1085 -5.58 -11.08 30.31
CA ASP A 1085 -4.51 -12.08 30.42
C ASP A 1085 -3.24 -11.66 29.66
N ALA A 1086 -3.40 -11.03 28.49
CA ALA A 1086 -2.29 -10.53 27.69
C ALA A 1086 -1.50 -9.43 28.42
N VAL A 1087 -2.21 -8.52 29.10
CA VAL A 1087 -1.59 -7.45 29.91
C VAL A 1087 -0.96 -8.03 31.19
N LEU A 1088 -1.61 -8.98 31.86
CA LEU A 1088 -1.01 -9.69 33.01
C LEU A 1088 0.30 -10.38 32.63
N TRP A 1089 0.32 -11.10 31.50
CA TRP A 1089 1.53 -11.74 30.99
C TRP A 1089 2.62 -10.71 30.65
N ALA A 1090 2.25 -9.61 29.98
CA ALA A 1090 3.19 -8.56 29.62
C ALA A 1090 3.79 -7.85 30.85
N VAL A 1091 3.06 -7.76 31.97
CA VAL A 1091 3.61 -7.30 33.26
C VAL A 1091 4.53 -8.35 33.86
N GLU A 1092 4.11 -9.63 33.92
CA GLU A 1092 4.89 -10.72 34.51
C GLU A 1092 6.24 -10.92 33.80
N LYS A 1093 6.30 -10.71 32.47
CA LYS A 1093 7.53 -10.79 31.68
C LYS A 1093 8.32 -9.48 31.61
N GLY A 1094 7.87 -8.41 32.25
CA GLY A 1094 8.54 -7.10 32.23
C GLY A 1094 8.48 -6.37 30.87
N ILE A 1095 7.59 -6.80 29.97
CA ILE A 1095 7.37 -6.18 28.65
C ILE A 1095 6.76 -4.78 28.83
N THR A 1096 5.84 -4.63 29.79
CA THR A 1096 5.21 -3.35 30.13
C THR A 1096 5.16 -3.10 31.64
N SER A 1097 5.42 -1.85 32.03
CA SER A 1097 5.20 -1.32 33.38
C SER A 1097 3.99 -0.38 33.45
N GLY A 1098 3.18 -0.32 32.39
CA GLY A 1098 2.11 0.66 32.22
C GLY A 1098 2.58 2.01 31.68
N THR A 1099 1.65 2.97 31.59
CA THR A 1099 1.92 4.42 31.46
C THR A 1099 2.09 5.08 32.83
N SER A 1100 1.56 4.45 33.88
CA SER A 1100 1.91 4.70 35.28
C SER A 1100 1.98 3.37 36.03
N ALA A 1101 2.51 3.37 37.26
CA ALA A 1101 2.54 2.17 38.12
C ALA A 1101 1.15 1.54 38.39
N THR A 1102 0.05 2.28 38.14
CA THR A 1102 -1.34 1.81 38.29
C THR A 1102 -2.20 2.08 37.06
N THR A 1103 -1.60 2.35 35.89
CA THR A 1103 -2.34 2.68 34.65
C THR A 1103 -1.66 2.06 33.43
N PHE A 1104 -2.40 1.33 32.60
CA PHE A 1104 -1.87 0.75 31.35
C PHE A 1104 -2.16 1.60 30.11
N SER A 1105 -3.25 2.37 30.12
CA SER A 1105 -3.84 3.10 29.00
C SER A 1105 -4.19 2.18 27.82
N PRO A 1106 -5.08 1.19 27.98
CA PRO A 1106 -5.36 0.17 26.96
C PRO A 1106 -5.88 0.72 25.64
N ASN A 1107 -6.73 1.75 25.70
CA ASN A 1107 -7.38 2.36 24.54
C ASN A 1107 -6.55 3.47 23.87
N ALA A 1108 -5.40 3.85 24.44
CA ALA A 1108 -4.52 4.82 23.81
C ALA A 1108 -3.80 4.20 22.61
N THR A 1109 -3.66 4.98 21.54
CA THR A 1109 -2.94 4.59 20.32
C THR A 1109 -1.49 4.21 20.65
N VAL A 1110 -1.01 3.08 20.12
CA VAL A 1110 0.38 2.65 20.28
C VAL A 1110 1.26 3.32 19.22
N THR A 1111 2.43 3.82 19.62
CA THR A 1111 3.41 4.38 18.68
C THR A 1111 4.36 3.31 18.14
N ARG A 1112 5.06 3.60 17.04
CA ARG A 1112 6.09 2.70 16.49
C ARG A 1112 7.21 2.43 17.49
N GLY A 1113 7.65 3.44 18.25
CA GLY A 1113 8.64 3.31 19.32
C GLY A 1113 8.17 2.43 20.49
N GLN A 1114 6.90 2.56 20.91
CA GLN A 1114 6.32 1.65 21.90
C GLN A 1114 6.21 0.21 21.38
N THR A 1115 5.86 0.04 20.10
CA THR A 1115 5.70 -1.26 19.44
C THR A 1115 7.01 -2.05 19.46
N VAL A 1116 8.11 -1.50 18.95
CA VAL A 1116 9.41 -2.20 18.97
C VAL A 1116 9.95 -2.38 20.39
N SER A 1117 9.64 -1.46 21.33
CA SER A 1117 9.99 -1.62 22.74
C SER A 1117 9.31 -2.82 23.40
N PHE A 1118 8.10 -3.20 22.97
CA PHE A 1118 7.44 -4.41 23.46
C PHE A 1118 8.07 -5.69 22.87
N LEU A 1119 8.38 -5.73 21.57
CA LEU A 1119 9.07 -6.86 20.94
C LEU A 1119 10.46 -7.09 21.54
N HIS A 1120 11.26 -6.03 21.70
CA HIS A 1120 12.61 -6.11 22.27
C HIS A 1120 12.61 -6.69 23.67
N ARG A 1121 11.67 -6.28 24.52
CA ARG A 1121 11.53 -6.83 25.89
C ARG A 1121 10.97 -8.24 25.92
N ALA A 1122 10.06 -8.60 25.01
CA ALA A 1122 9.57 -9.98 24.88
C ALA A 1122 10.70 -10.95 24.52
N ASN A 1123 11.63 -10.51 23.68
CA ASN A 1123 12.88 -11.21 23.36
C ASN A 1123 13.96 -11.13 24.46
N GLY A 1124 13.63 -10.63 25.65
CA GLY A 1124 14.54 -10.58 26.81
C GLY A 1124 15.46 -9.35 26.87
N SER A 1125 15.19 -8.31 26.09
CA SER A 1125 16.00 -7.09 25.96
C SER A 1125 17.46 -7.35 25.52
N PRO A 1126 17.71 -8.04 24.40
CA PRO A 1126 19.06 -8.35 23.92
C PRO A 1126 19.91 -7.08 23.73
N ALA A 1127 21.18 -7.17 24.12
CA ALA A 1127 22.15 -6.09 23.97
C ALA A 1127 22.63 -5.99 22.51
N VAL A 1128 22.78 -4.77 22.01
CA VAL A 1128 23.15 -4.48 20.62
C VAL A 1128 24.27 -3.44 20.53
N SER A 1129 24.99 -3.44 19.41
CA SER A 1129 26.18 -2.62 19.19
C SER A 1129 26.15 -1.94 17.84
N GLY A 1130 26.22 -0.60 17.83
CA GLY A 1130 26.20 0.22 16.63
C GLY A 1130 25.35 1.48 16.82
N SER A 1131 25.32 2.35 15.82
CA SER A 1131 24.41 3.50 15.77
C SER A 1131 23.13 3.14 14.99
N SER A 1132 21.99 3.69 15.41
CA SER A 1132 20.79 3.73 14.57
C SER A 1132 21.09 4.48 13.26
N PRO A 1133 20.63 4.03 12.09
CA PRO A 1133 20.70 4.81 10.84
C PRO A 1133 19.70 5.98 10.83
N PHE A 1134 18.73 5.99 11.74
CA PHE A 1134 17.65 6.97 11.78
C PHE A 1134 18.00 8.18 12.65
N THR A 1135 17.87 9.38 12.08
CA THR A 1135 18.26 10.65 12.72
C THR A 1135 17.23 11.17 13.73
N ASP A 1136 16.00 10.66 13.68
CA ASP A 1136 14.90 10.96 14.60
C ASP A 1136 14.85 10.02 15.83
N VAL A 1137 15.91 9.24 16.05
CA VAL A 1137 16.05 8.32 17.19
C VAL A 1137 17.20 8.83 18.08
N ALA A 1138 16.86 9.69 19.05
CA ALA A 1138 17.80 10.20 20.04
C ALA A 1138 18.42 9.05 20.85
N ALA A 1139 19.73 9.11 21.13
CA ALA A 1139 20.49 8.00 21.70
C ALA A 1139 20.09 7.64 23.15
N ASP A 1140 19.46 8.57 23.86
CA ASP A 1140 18.94 8.44 25.22
C ASP A 1140 17.42 8.12 25.28
N ALA A 1141 16.73 8.08 24.14
CA ALA A 1141 15.31 7.76 24.10
C ALA A 1141 15.03 6.33 24.58
N TYR A 1142 13.93 6.11 25.31
CA TYR A 1142 13.62 4.80 25.92
C TYR A 1142 13.45 3.65 24.91
N TYR A 1143 13.24 3.97 23.63
CA TYR A 1143 13.13 3.03 22.52
C TYR A 1143 14.43 2.86 21.72
N ALA A 1144 15.49 3.63 21.97
CA ALA A 1144 16.68 3.70 21.11
C ALA A 1144 17.35 2.32 20.92
N ALA A 1145 17.59 1.59 22.01
CA ALA A 1145 18.14 0.23 21.96
C ALA A 1145 17.19 -0.77 21.26
N ALA A 1146 15.88 -0.61 21.44
CA ALA A 1146 14.87 -1.45 20.78
C ALA A 1146 14.78 -1.20 19.27
N VAL A 1147 14.98 0.06 18.82
CA VAL A 1147 15.07 0.40 17.40
C VAL A 1147 16.38 -0.12 16.79
N GLN A 1148 17.51 0.06 17.47
CA GLN A 1148 18.81 -0.48 17.05
C GLN A 1148 18.75 -2.01 16.88
N TRP A 1149 18.12 -2.72 17.82
CA TRP A 1149 17.86 -4.15 17.72
C TRP A 1149 16.91 -4.51 16.57
N ALA A 1150 15.79 -3.79 16.42
CA ALA A 1150 14.86 -4.04 15.32
C ALA A 1150 15.48 -3.79 13.93
N VAL A 1151 16.53 -2.95 13.83
CA VAL A 1151 17.34 -2.81 12.60
C VAL A 1151 18.30 -3.99 12.44
N ALA A 1152 19.02 -4.37 13.50
CA ALA A 1152 20.00 -5.46 13.45
C ALA A 1152 19.36 -6.81 13.06
N GLU A 1153 18.17 -7.12 13.58
CA GLU A 1153 17.41 -8.33 13.22
C GLU A 1153 16.53 -8.15 11.97
N ASN A 1154 16.66 -7.03 11.22
CA ASN A 1154 15.90 -6.72 10.00
C ASN A 1154 14.36 -6.64 10.18
N ILE A 1155 13.87 -6.50 11.41
CA ILE A 1155 12.45 -6.30 11.73
C ILE A 1155 11.95 -4.98 11.13
N THR A 1156 12.75 -3.90 11.17
CA THR A 1156 12.41 -2.59 10.61
C THR A 1156 13.51 -2.00 9.72
N ALA A 1157 13.10 -1.36 8.63
CA ALA A 1157 13.93 -0.55 7.74
C ALA A 1157 13.61 0.96 7.84
N GLY A 1158 12.79 1.37 8.81
CA GLY A 1158 12.36 2.75 9.02
C GLY A 1158 11.01 3.09 8.38
N THR A 1159 10.73 4.39 8.26
CA THR A 1159 9.77 5.00 7.32
C THR A 1159 10.49 5.65 6.13
N SER A 1160 11.78 5.97 6.29
CA SER A 1160 12.74 6.26 5.23
C SER A 1160 14.08 5.61 5.59
N ALA A 1161 15.08 5.65 4.69
CA ALA A 1161 16.43 5.18 4.99
C ALA A 1161 17.10 5.87 6.20
N THR A 1162 16.63 7.06 6.59
CA THR A 1162 17.19 7.87 7.69
C THR A 1162 16.13 8.32 8.71
N THR A 1163 14.92 7.75 8.68
CA THR A 1163 13.80 8.13 9.57
C THR A 1163 13.07 6.89 10.08
N PHE A 1164 12.79 6.80 11.38
CA PHE A 1164 12.02 5.71 11.99
C PHE A 1164 10.56 6.08 12.27
N SER A 1165 10.30 7.36 12.53
CA SER A 1165 9.05 7.93 13.02
C SER A 1165 8.56 7.30 14.34
N PRO A 1166 9.33 7.41 15.45
CA PRO A 1166 9.05 6.70 16.70
C PRO A 1166 7.71 7.05 17.36
N ASP A 1167 7.30 8.31 17.29
CA ASP A 1167 6.07 8.80 17.94
C ASP A 1167 4.84 8.75 17.03
N ALA A 1168 5.01 8.36 15.75
CA ALA A 1168 3.89 8.11 14.86
C ALA A 1168 3.10 6.86 15.30
N ALA A 1169 1.78 6.90 15.10
CA ALA A 1169 0.89 5.77 15.37
C ALA A 1169 1.30 4.53 14.56
N CYS A 1170 1.32 3.36 15.20
CA CYS A 1170 1.62 2.11 14.52
C CYS A 1170 0.31 1.48 14.01
N THR A 1171 0.25 1.19 12.71
CA THR A 1171 -0.94 0.59 12.08
C THR A 1171 -0.97 -0.93 12.27
N ARG A 1172 -2.14 -1.56 12.10
CA ARG A 1172 -2.31 -3.02 12.16
C ARG A 1172 -1.34 -3.75 11.22
N GLY A 1173 -1.20 -3.27 9.98
CA GLY A 1173 -0.30 -3.81 8.96
C GLY A 1173 1.18 -3.69 9.35
N GLN A 1174 1.59 -2.57 9.94
CA GLN A 1174 2.94 -2.41 10.48
C GLN A 1174 3.21 -3.37 11.65
N ILE A 1175 2.25 -3.51 12.58
CA ILE A 1175 2.39 -4.40 13.75
C ILE A 1175 2.53 -5.85 13.34
N VAL A 1176 1.66 -6.37 12.46
CA VAL A 1176 1.81 -7.76 11.99
C VAL A 1176 3.08 -7.95 11.16
N SER A 1177 3.53 -6.94 10.41
CA SER A 1177 4.81 -6.99 9.69
C SER A 1177 6.02 -7.07 10.63
N PHE A 1178 6.00 -6.37 11.76
CA PHE A 1178 7.04 -6.49 12.78
C PHE A 1178 7.00 -7.86 13.47
N LEU A 1179 5.82 -8.32 13.91
CA LEU A 1179 5.65 -9.64 14.53
C LEU A 1179 6.03 -10.78 13.59
N TYR A 1180 5.74 -10.68 12.29
CA TYR A 1180 6.08 -11.70 11.30
C TYR A 1180 7.59 -11.83 11.12
N ARG A 1181 8.33 -10.71 11.11
CA ARG A 1181 9.80 -10.70 10.98
C ARG A 1181 10.53 -11.12 12.26
N ASP A 1182 9.94 -10.82 13.43
CA ASP A 1182 10.41 -11.26 14.75
C ASP A 1182 10.27 -12.80 14.93
N MET A 1183 9.41 -13.45 14.14
CA MET A 1183 9.02 -14.86 14.29
C MET A 1183 9.47 -15.78 13.12
N ALA A 1184 10.34 -15.29 12.22
CA ALA A 1184 10.77 -15.99 10.99
C ALA A 1184 12.12 -16.74 11.12
#